data_AF-A0AA37SZG1-F1
#
_entry.id   AF-A0AA37SZG1-F1
#
_cell.length_a   1.000
_cell.length_b   1.000
_cell.length_c   1.000
_cell.angle_alpha   90.00
_cell.angle_beta   90.00
_cell.angle_gamma   90.00
#
_symmetry.space_group_name_H-M   'P 1'
#
loop_
_entity.id
_entity.type
_entity.pdbx_description
1 polymer ?
#
loop_
_entity_poly.entity_id
_entity_poly.type
_entity_poly.pdbx_seq_one_letter_code
_entity_poly.pdbx_strand_id
1 'polypeptide(L)'
;MEDGLSSDSITDIFQDDKGFLWLATQDGLNRYDGNSLKHYLYSPKDSNTLSAPWINSVIEDQNGLIWVGTDNGLNIIDPVSDTVQRIFASKGTASLSANRVGDLYLDASNTIWMLADGILNKYSSDKQKVTHQKFYAQSGEQLKIKAFQALSDWQFLLGTENKGLYLYSPQSDAFTPLRGHFIKNAEIVSVAVSTLYISSNNTLWVGTASSGLFKVDMKDLLSDKVAATIAHIPASGDTHIKELIEDQDNTLWAATNSGLAYSNQAHDLNFIRRNPRDSDSLVSDEVNTIFIDESGIFWVGTFSGISKWNTFSKYFTNIDADGIQGVSLSGADVTGIDIINHDKILVSNLKGLDLVTISTGKVENIPVQLSQQQGLAEAEVMSVKYRHENEIWVGYRNKGVSKFNPKTLEFNHYEYKRDDTSSIGAAGIPYILRLANIQKDMWFTTFGGGISLYNESDNAFISYARNEDDQYTLSSNRVISAYESSEDLIWLGTLDDGINIFNPRTKSNYRVNGLLDTQYKIKEIIRGFTEDGEGNMWVATNGRGLLYISAETLQAGRFDYQMLVREDGLPSNSIAGIEYAADGYIWASTYKGLVKVNPKTFEMKVFTTAHGLKDNNFNSMSHTQLPDGRLVFGSTSGISIFDPKQLAKEQRHFPIEITQFHKLNTVYNPAVIKNSLDEIVVQHDDYLVGFEFAGLDYVSPDDNKFKYRLIGFDPDWVDASEGNKAVYTNLPSGDYTFQVIGANSDGHWNEEGASIKLVVKPPIWLSFWAYIVYFFMFMLVILVAARMLRLRNEREKRYLEKLENDVSERTQELQRLNTELLNASVTDQLTGLHNRRYLNNVLPGVAKEALQKFTAVIAGMDEQSLGDSQVVAPRIFFLMFDMDGFKPVNDTYGHDVGDKVIEQVADLLKDVCRVNDIVVRWGGDEFLIVGHVNQAKEATQLAERVRSVIASHEFDLGISQPIHLSSSIGFSLYPFSQFSPEALTWDHVHILADNALYESKGNGRNTWTGILPKNELLPYSALNQITANVEAAIQQGFVELVSHKKS
;
A
#
# COMPACT_ATOMS: atom_id res chain seq x y z
N MET A 1 6.49 18.73 24.56
CA MET A 1 7.01 17.35 24.67
C MET A 1 6.66 16.88 26.06
N GLU A 2 5.68 15.98 26.20
CA GLU A 2 5.18 15.61 27.54
C GLU A 2 6.09 14.62 28.28
N ASP A 3 6.94 13.84 27.59
CA ASP A 3 7.89 12.94 28.25
C ASP A 3 9.19 12.81 27.44
N GLY A 4 10.33 13.05 28.09
CA GLY A 4 11.63 12.61 27.57
C GLY A 4 12.72 13.66 27.37
N LEU A 5 12.53 14.95 27.71
CA LEU A 5 13.66 15.89 27.79
C LEU A 5 14.48 15.62 29.06
N SER A 6 15.80 15.82 29.00
CA SER A 6 16.66 15.68 30.19
C SER A 6 16.38 16.75 31.26
N SER A 7 15.94 17.94 30.85
CA SER A 7 15.47 19.02 31.72
C SER A 7 14.53 19.95 30.94
N ASP A 8 13.59 20.58 31.65
CA ASP A 8 12.61 21.51 31.04
C ASP A 8 13.26 22.83 30.60
N SER A 9 14.39 23.22 31.19
CA SER A 9 15.04 24.49 30.85
C SER A 9 15.95 24.32 29.64
N ILE A 10 15.44 24.73 28.48
CA ILE A 10 16.16 24.71 27.22
C ILE A 10 17.06 25.94 27.14
N THR A 11 18.34 25.73 26.87
CA THR A 11 19.36 26.79 26.82
C THR A 11 19.77 27.16 25.41
N ASP A 12 19.77 26.19 24.49
CA ASP A 12 20.15 26.37 23.08
C ASP A 12 19.48 25.27 22.23
N ILE A 13 19.27 25.54 20.95
CA ILE A 13 18.68 24.61 19.97
C ILE A 13 19.46 24.69 18.67
N PHE A 14 19.85 23.53 18.15
CA PHE A 14 20.63 23.40 16.93
C PHE A 14 20.08 22.29 16.04
N GLN A 15 20.26 22.36 14.72
CA GLN A 15 19.95 21.28 13.78
C GLN A 15 21.23 20.88 13.04
N ASP A 16 21.55 19.58 13.02
CA ASP A 16 22.69 19.07 12.27
C ASP A 16 22.40 18.92 10.77
N ASP A 17 23.44 18.77 9.96
CA ASP A 17 23.41 18.62 8.49
C ASP A 17 22.62 17.37 8.04
N LYS A 18 22.36 16.42 8.95
CA LYS A 18 21.51 15.26 8.67
C LYS A 18 20.03 15.54 8.96
N GLY A 19 19.72 16.59 9.70
CA GLY A 19 18.39 17.04 10.05
C GLY A 19 17.97 16.72 11.50
N PHE A 20 18.81 16.13 12.35
CA PHE A 20 18.49 15.90 13.76
C PHE A 20 18.51 17.21 14.54
N LEU A 21 17.55 17.37 15.46
CA LEU A 21 17.55 18.49 16.40
C LEU A 21 18.37 18.15 17.64
N TRP A 22 19.19 19.09 18.08
CA TRP A 22 20.00 19.03 19.28
C TRP A 22 19.49 20.07 20.28
N LEU A 23 18.84 19.58 21.34
CA LEU A 23 18.18 20.39 22.38
C LEU A 23 19.09 20.44 23.61
N ALA A 24 19.77 21.56 23.79
CA ALA A 24 20.62 21.82 24.94
C ALA A 24 19.79 22.22 26.16
N THR A 25 20.15 21.69 27.33
CA THR A 25 19.41 21.96 28.58
C THR A 25 20.34 22.25 29.74
N GLN A 26 19.75 22.59 30.90
CA GLN A 26 20.50 22.72 32.15
C GLN A 26 21.04 21.39 32.71
N ASP A 27 20.55 20.25 32.22
CA ASP A 27 20.98 18.93 32.67
C ASP A 27 21.21 17.95 31.51
N GLY A 28 22.03 18.37 30.55
CA GLY A 28 22.49 17.55 29.43
C GLY A 28 22.00 18.00 28.07
N LEU A 29 22.41 17.26 27.06
CA LEU A 29 22.11 17.51 25.65
C LEU A 29 21.23 16.38 25.12
N ASN A 30 20.21 16.72 24.34
CA ASN A 30 19.26 15.76 23.79
C ASN A 30 19.29 15.81 22.27
N ARG A 31 19.51 14.67 21.61
CA ARG A 31 19.34 14.55 20.16
C ARG A 31 17.95 13.99 19.86
N TYR A 32 17.17 14.70 19.07
CA TYR A 32 15.78 14.41 18.73
C TYR A 32 15.65 14.08 17.25
N ASP A 33 14.91 13.02 16.94
CA ASP A 33 14.67 12.54 15.57
C ASP A 33 13.21 12.71 15.10
N GLY A 34 12.37 13.39 15.89
CA GLY A 34 10.93 13.54 15.65
C GLY A 34 10.08 12.60 16.51
N ASN A 35 10.61 11.43 16.89
CA ASN A 35 9.86 10.42 17.64
C ASN A 35 10.50 10.09 18.99
N SER A 36 11.84 10.15 19.09
CA SER A 36 12.63 9.71 20.23
C SER A 36 13.76 10.67 20.56
N LEU A 37 14.14 10.68 21.85
CA LEU A 37 15.24 11.50 22.38
C LEU A 37 16.39 10.61 22.82
N LYS A 38 17.59 10.93 22.37
CA LYS A 38 18.85 10.37 22.87
C LYS A 38 19.54 11.36 23.80
N HIS A 39 19.84 10.92 25.01
CA HIS A 39 20.46 11.75 26.04
C HIS A 39 21.97 11.62 26.10
N TYR A 40 22.66 12.76 26.13
CA TYR A 40 24.05 12.90 26.52
C TYR A 40 24.06 13.60 27.88
N LEU A 41 24.34 12.84 28.95
CA LEU A 41 24.32 13.34 30.33
C LEU A 41 25.73 13.48 30.87
N TYR A 42 25.89 14.20 31.98
CA TYR A 42 27.15 14.28 32.73
C TYR A 42 27.27 13.15 33.75
N SER A 43 28.40 12.44 33.75
CA SER A 43 28.77 11.53 34.84
C SER A 43 30.21 11.80 35.30
N PRO A 44 30.44 12.09 36.60
CA PRO A 44 31.79 12.32 37.11
C PRO A 44 32.67 11.05 37.07
N LYS A 45 32.07 9.86 36.97
CA LYS A 45 32.77 8.57 36.99
C LYS A 45 33.17 8.08 35.61
N ASP A 46 32.56 8.63 34.56
CA ASP A 46 32.77 8.20 33.18
C ASP A 46 33.32 9.36 32.37
N SER A 47 34.55 9.23 31.86
CA SER A 47 35.20 10.25 31.05
C SER A 47 34.63 10.39 29.63
N ASN A 48 33.81 9.43 29.18
CA ASN A 48 33.15 9.42 27.88
C ASN A 48 31.74 10.05 27.92
N THR A 49 31.41 10.79 28.98
CA THR A 49 30.16 11.55 29.10
C THR A 49 30.43 13.05 29.01
N LEU A 50 29.42 13.93 29.04
CA LEU A 50 29.65 15.38 28.98
C LEU A 50 30.54 15.87 30.14
N SER A 51 31.17 17.04 30.01
CA SER A 51 32.06 17.61 31.03
C SER A 51 31.33 18.34 32.18
N ALA A 52 30.09 18.76 31.93
CA ALA A 52 29.18 19.36 32.91
C ALA A 52 27.72 19.14 32.47
N PRO A 53 26.75 19.21 33.40
CA PRO A 53 25.33 19.06 33.06
C PRO A 53 24.77 20.28 32.31
N TRP A 54 25.19 21.50 32.68
CA TRP A 54 24.65 22.72 32.08
C TRP A 54 25.29 23.00 30.72
N ILE A 55 24.47 22.98 29.67
CA ILE A 55 24.89 23.21 28.29
C ILE A 55 24.60 24.66 27.92
N ASN A 56 25.57 25.36 27.32
CA ASN A 56 25.44 26.77 26.97
C ASN A 56 25.30 27.00 25.46
N SER A 57 25.95 26.18 24.63
CA SER A 57 25.93 26.34 23.17
C SER A 57 26.26 25.03 22.45
N VAL A 58 25.66 24.80 21.29
CA VAL A 58 25.86 23.61 20.44
C VAL A 58 26.04 24.02 18.97
N ILE A 59 27.05 23.48 18.30
CA ILE A 59 27.24 23.61 16.85
C ILE A 59 27.80 22.32 16.25
N GLU A 60 27.69 22.15 14.93
CA GLU A 60 28.35 21.08 14.17
C GLU A 60 29.55 21.65 13.37
N ASP A 61 30.59 20.84 13.17
CA ASP A 61 31.70 21.15 12.27
C ASP A 61 31.57 20.46 10.90
N GLN A 62 32.40 20.84 9.92
CA GLN A 62 32.30 20.28 8.55
C GLN A 62 32.64 18.77 8.45
N ASN A 63 33.07 18.13 9.55
CA ASN A 63 33.30 16.69 9.62
C ASN A 63 32.12 15.94 10.28
N GLY A 64 31.06 16.66 10.68
CA GLY A 64 29.91 16.11 11.37
C GLY A 64 30.13 15.85 12.86
N LEU A 65 31.13 16.50 13.48
CA LEU A 65 31.33 16.44 14.93
C LEU A 65 30.54 17.54 15.60
N ILE A 66 29.89 17.20 16.72
CA ILE A 66 29.08 18.14 17.50
C ILE A 66 29.91 18.73 18.63
N TRP A 67 30.05 20.04 18.63
CA TRP A 67 30.79 20.81 19.61
C TRP A 67 29.83 21.38 20.64
N VAL A 68 30.12 21.14 21.93
CA VAL A 68 29.20 21.46 23.02
C VAL A 68 29.92 22.25 24.10
N GLY A 69 29.55 23.53 24.23
CA GLY A 69 30.02 24.42 25.28
C GLY A 69 29.26 24.18 26.57
N THR A 70 29.97 24.04 27.68
CA THR A 70 29.36 23.81 29.00
C THR A 70 29.91 24.77 30.04
N ASP A 71 29.27 24.80 31.22
CA ASP A 71 29.79 25.59 32.34
C ASP A 71 31.14 25.08 32.88
N ASN A 72 31.56 23.87 32.52
CA ASN A 72 32.85 23.34 32.90
C ASN A 72 33.48 22.46 31.80
N GLY A 73 33.92 23.08 30.73
CA GLY A 73 34.68 22.47 29.63
C GLY A 73 33.97 22.58 28.28
N LEU A 74 34.71 22.21 27.24
CA LEU A 74 34.22 22.01 25.89
C LEU A 74 34.15 20.51 25.62
N ASN A 75 33.10 20.04 24.94
CA ASN A 75 32.96 18.65 24.53
C ASN A 75 32.92 18.57 23.01
N ILE A 76 33.51 17.51 22.47
CA ILE A 76 33.39 17.11 21.07
C ILE A 76 32.71 15.75 21.09
N ILE A 77 31.52 15.69 20.52
CA ILE A 77 30.74 14.47 20.40
C ILE A 77 30.88 14.00 18.96
N ASP A 78 31.28 12.75 18.80
CA ASP A 78 31.16 12.06 17.53
C ASP A 78 29.79 11.34 17.53
N PRO A 79 28.78 11.85 16.81
CA PRO A 79 27.44 11.25 16.79
C PRO A 79 27.42 9.89 16.07
N VAL A 80 28.47 9.60 15.30
CA VAL A 80 28.67 8.33 14.62
C VAL A 80 29.18 7.32 15.64
N SER A 81 30.37 7.50 16.22
CA SER A 81 30.97 6.53 17.16
C SER A 81 30.39 6.55 18.58
N ASP A 82 29.55 7.54 18.89
CA ASP A 82 28.94 7.78 20.18
C ASP A 82 29.95 8.00 21.32
N THR A 83 31.05 8.69 20.99
CA THR A 83 32.10 9.04 21.94
C THR A 83 32.08 10.52 22.27
N VAL A 84 32.50 10.86 23.49
CA VAL A 84 32.60 12.25 23.97
C VAL A 84 34.04 12.51 24.40
N GLN A 85 34.68 13.47 23.72
CA GLN A 85 35.98 14.00 24.11
C GLN A 85 35.80 15.31 24.89
N ARG A 86 36.42 15.40 26.08
CA ARG A 86 36.40 16.60 26.92
C ARG A 86 37.68 17.42 26.78
N ILE A 87 37.54 18.73 26.70
CA ILE A 87 38.65 19.71 26.68
C ILE A 87 38.44 20.69 27.85
N PHE A 88 39.50 20.87 28.65
CA PHE A 88 39.51 21.76 29.82
C PHE A 88 40.59 22.85 29.70
N ALA A 89 40.46 23.89 30.50
CA ALA A 89 41.51 24.87 30.72
C ALA A 89 42.67 24.25 31.52
N SER A 90 43.89 24.57 31.11
CA SER A 90 45.12 24.13 31.78
C SER A 90 46.14 25.26 31.80
N LYS A 91 47.23 25.12 32.56
CA LYS A 91 48.32 26.11 32.58
C LYS A 91 49.19 26.10 31.31
N GLY A 92 48.94 25.20 30.35
CA GLY A 92 49.67 25.10 29.09
C GLY A 92 49.22 26.11 28.02
N THR A 93 49.99 26.24 26.94
CA THR A 93 49.73 27.18 25.82
C THR A 93 48.80 26.62 24.72
N ALA A 94 48.16 25.47 24.99
CA ALA A 94 47.36 24.69 24.03
C ALA A 94 46.02 24.23 24.65
N SER A 95 45.48 24.98 25.60
CA SER A 95 44.22 24.67 26.29
C SER A 95 43.31 25.89 26.34
N LEU A 96 42.05 25.68 26.72
CA LEU A 96 41.08 26.75 26.94
C LEU A 96 41.62 27.79 27.93
N SER A 97 41.25 29.05 27.73
CA SER A 97 41.55 30.14 28.68
C SER A 97 40.78 30.01 29.99
N ALA A 98 39.60 29.40 29.95
CA ALA A 98 38.71 29.15 31.08
C ALA A 98 37.79 27.96 30.78
N ASN A 99 37.19 27.36 31.81
CA ASN A 99 36.34 26.18 31.63
C ASN A 99 34.92 26.53 31.20
N ARG A 100 34.36 27.68 31.61
CA ARG A 100 33.01 28.06 31.22
C ARG A 100 33.00 28.54 29.78
N VAL A 101 32.49 27.70 28.87
CA VAL A 101 32.34 28.00 27.45
C VAL A 101 30.89 28.40 27.21
N GLY A 102 30.68 29.64 26.78
CA GLY A 102 29.35 30.25 26.68
C GLY A 102 28.76 30.29 25.27
N ASP A 103 29.60 30.39 24.25
CA ASP A 103 29.17 30.63 22.88
C ASP A 103 30.19 30.02 21.91
N LEU A 104 29.72 29.49 20.78
CA LEU A 104 30.48 28.76 19.78
C LEU A 104 30.13 29.25 18.37
N TYR A 105 31.13 29.28 17.48
CA TYR A 105 30.95 29.65 16.08
C TYR A 105 31.91 28.88 15.18
N LEU A 106 31.38 28.31 14.10
CA LEU A 106 32.16 27.68 13.03
C LEU A 106 32.42 28.70 11.92
N ASP A 107 33.70 28.89 11.53
CA ASP A 107 34.02 29.65 10.31
C ASP A 107 34.13 28.76 9.06
N ALA A 108 34.12 29.37 7.87
CA ALA A 108 34.19 28.65 6.60
C ALA A 108 35.48 27.82 6.41
N SER A 109 36.52 28.08 7.21
CA SER A 109 37.78 27.32 7.20
C SER A 109 37.76 26.11 8.13
N ASN A 110 36.60 25.77 8.69
CA ASN A 110 36.41 24.71 9.68
C ASN A 110 37.19 24.95 10.99
N THR A 111 37.34 26.22 11.38
CA THR A 111 37.86 26.60 12.68
C THR A 111 36.70 26.91 13.63
N ILE A 112 36.79 26.38 14.85
CA ILE A 112 35.86 26.70 15.93
C ILE A 112 36.36 27.90 16.74
N TRP A 113 35.57 28.95 16.77
CA TRP A 113 35.71 30.10 17.66
C TRP A 113 34.80 29.93 18.86
N MET A 114 35.26 30.33 20.04
CA MET A 114 34.50 30.15 21.27
C MET A 114 34.78 31.21 22.31
N LEU A 115 33.77 31.58 23.09
CA LEU A 115 33.91 32.48 24.23
C LEU A 115 34.02 31.68 25.53
N ALA A 116 35.18 31.75 26.19
CA ALA A 116 35.41 31.12 27.49
C ALA A 116 35.68 32.18 28.58
N ASP A 117 34.74 32.34 29.54
CA ASP A 117 34.69 33.44 30.53
C ASP A 117 34.98 34.84 29.94
N GLY A 118 34.45 35.08 28.73
CA GLY A 118 34.58 36.33 27.99
C GLY A 118 35.94 36.58 27.34
N ILE A 119 36.76 35.53 27.20
CA ILE A 119 37.99 35.52 26.41
C ILE A 119 37.72 34.74 25.10
N LEU A 120 38.13 35.31 23.97
CA LEU A 120 38.00 34.66 22.68
C LEU A 120 39.07 33.58 22.52
N ASN A 121 38.63 32.35 22.27
CA ASN A 121 39.48 31.19 22.00
C ASN A 121 39.22 30.73 20.55
N LYS A 122 40.24 30.13 19.94
CA LYS A 122 40.23 29.57 18.61
C LYS A 122 40.78 28.15 18.66
N TYR A 123 40.02 27.17 18.20
CA TYR A 123 40.45 25.80 17.99
C TYR A 123 40.70 25.55 16.50
N SER A 124 41.93 25.17 16.17
CA SER A 124 42.36 24.86 14.81
C SER A 124 42.43 23.34 14.67
N SER A 125 41.55 22.77 13.84
CA SER A 125 41.43 21.32 13.61
C SER A 125 42.71 20.71 13.02
N ASP A 126 43.37 21.42 12.10
CA ASP A 126 44.66 21.06 11.48
C ASP A 126 45.81 20.84 12.50
N LYS A 127 45.78 21.58 13.61
CA LYS A 127 46.84 21.59 14.63
C LYS A 127 46.40 20.96 15.94
N GLN A 128 45.12 20.58 16.07
CA GLN A 128 44.46 20.16 17.31
C GLN A 128 44.85 21.03 18.50
N LYS A 129 44.85 22.35 18.31
CA LYS A 129 45.38 23.29 19.28
C LYS A 129 44.40 24.42 19.56
N VAL A 130 44.17 24.68 20.85
CA VAL A 130 43.47 25.87 21.32
C VAL A 130 44.46 27.02 21.49
N THR A 131 44.13 28.17 20.92
CA THR A 131 44.80 29.45 21.16
C THR A 131 43.78 30.46 21.67
N HIS A 132 44.20 31.46 22.44
CA HIS A 132 43.28 32.46 22.99
C HIS A 132 43.84 33.87 22.88
N GLN A 133 42.94 34.83 22.66
CA GLN A 133 43.25 36.24 22.52
C GLN A 133 42.53 37.02 23.62
N LYS A 134 43.30 37.85 24.34
CA LYS A 134 42.76 38.78 25.34
C LYS A 134 42.75 40.19 24.77
N PHE A 135 41.62 40.87 24.92
CA PHE A 135 41.46 42.24 24.46
C PHE A 135 41.51 43.21 25.64
N TYR A 136 42.05 44.40 25.39
CA TYR A 136 42.19 45.44 26.41
C TYR A 136 41.62 46.75 25.87
N ALA A 137 40.92 47.49 26.73
CA ALA A 137 40.46 48.83 26.43
C ALA A 137 41.66 49.79 26.35
N GLN A 138 41.47 50.97 25.76
CA GLN A 138 42.51 52.02 25.76
C GLN A 138 42.94 52.43 27.18
N SER A 139 42.09 52.22 28.19
CA SER A 139 42.40 52.44 29.62
C SER A 139 43.30 51.37 30.24
N GLY A 140 43.62 50.28 29.53
CA GLY A 140 44.40 49.14 30.02
C GLY A 140 43.58 48.07 30.76
N GLU A 141 42.26 48.26 30.90
CA GLU A 141 41.35 47.28 31.50
C GLU A 141 41.08 46.11 30.53
N GLN A 142 41.11 44.87 31.02
CA GLN A 142 40.77 43.70 30.19
C GLN A 142 39.29 43.75 29.81
N LEU A 143 39.00 43.66 28.51
CA LEU A 143 37.65 43.56 27.99
C LEU A 143 37.13 42.15 28.13
N LYS A 144 35.91 42.03 28.66
CA LYS A 144 35.14 40.79 28.64
C LYS A 144 34.16 40.84 27.48
N ILE A 145 34.34 39.93 26.54
CA ILE A 145 33.45 39.76 25.40
C ILE A 145 32.23 38.95 25.87
N LYS A 146 31.03 39.36 25.44
CA LYS A 146 29.77 38.71 25.80
C LYS A 146 29.06 38.10 24.60
N ALA A 147 29.22 38.73 23.45
CA ALA A 147 28.67 38.26 22.18
C ALA A 147 29.69 38.55 21.09
N PHE A 148 29.68 37.75 20.03
CA PHE A 148 30.42 38.04 18.83
C PHE A 148 29.61 37.63 17.61
N GLN A 149 29.74 38.40 16.53
CA GLN A 149 29.06 38.16 15.26
C GLN A 149 30.08 38.23 14.14
N ALA A 150 30.12 37.24 13.26
CA ALA A 150 30.97 37.28 12.08
C ALA A 150 30.44 38.28 11.04
N LEU A 151 31.33 39.09 10.48
CA LEU A 151 31.06 39.97 9.34
C LEU A 151 31.54 39.36 8.02
N SER A 152 32.60 38.58 8.11
CA SER A 152 33.21 37.77 7.07
C SER A 152 34.11 36.74 7.76
N ASP A 153 34.68 35.80 7.02
CA ASP A 153 35.66 34.81 7.54
C ASP A 153 36.86 35.43 8.27
N TRP A 154 37.07 36.73 8.12
CA TRP A 154 38.26 37.45 8.59
C TRP A 154 37.96 38.61 9.53
N GLN A 155 36.69 38.85 9.88
CA GLN A 155 36.30 39.97 10.74
C GLN A 155 35.13 39.62 11.65
N PHE A 156 35.31 39.88 12.94
CA PHE A 156 34.30 39.72 13.97
C PHE A 156 33.90 41.06 14.56
N LEU A 157 32.61 41.27 14.72
CA LEU A 157 32.05 42.28 15.59
C LEU A 157 31.96 41.71 17.01
N LEU A 158 32.54 42.38 18.00
CA LEU A 158 32.60 41.94 19.38
C LEU A 158 31.77 42.88 20.27
N GLY A 159 30.82 42.32 21.00
CA GLY A 159 30.05 42.98 22.04
C GLY A 159 30.71 42.78 23.40
N THR A 160 30.93 43.87 24.13
CA THR A 160 31.56 43.80 25.46
C THR A 160 30.56 44.00 26.58
N GLU A 161 30.93 43.57 27.79
CA GLU A 161 30.08 43.71 28.98
C GLU A 161 29.80 45.16 29.37
N ASN A 162 30.71 46.12 29.13
CA ASN A 162 30.54 47.51 29.59
C ASN A 162 31.26 48.57 28.74
N LYS A 163 31.84 48.22 27.59
CA LYS A 163 32.68 49.15 26.80
C LYS A 163 32.25 49.24 25.33
N GLY A 164 31.04 48.79 25.03
CA GLY A 164 30.43 48.84 23.71
C GLY A 164 30.97 47.82 22.71
N LEU A 165 31.00 48.23 21.44
CA LEU A 165 31.31 47.37 20.29
C LEU A 165 32.74 47.56 19.79
N TYR A 166 33.37 46.45 19.39
CA TYR A 166 34.70 46.45 18.82
C TYR A 166 34.71 45.63 17.52
N LEU A 167 35.60 45.99 16.61
CA LEU A 167 35.89 45.22 15.41
C LEU A 167 37.21 44.49 15.60
N TYR A 168 37.22 43.18 15.38
CA TYR A 168 38.41 42.33 15.45
C TYR A 168 38.69 41.66 14.10
N SER A 169 39.93 41.77 13.62
CA SER A 169 40.41 41.11 12.40
C SER A 169 41.53 40.11 12.77
N PRO A 170 41.26 38.79 12.80
CA PRO A 170 42.26 37.80 13.24
C PRO A 170 43.55 37.75 12.41
N GLN A 171 43.48 38.04 11.10
CA GLN A 171 44.66 37.95 10.22
C GLN A 171 45.72 39.00 10.55
N SER A 172 45.29 40.23 10.84
CA SER A 172 46.16 41.35 11.17
C SER A 172 46.31 41.56 12.68
N ASP A 173 45.59 40.77 13.48
CA ASP A 173 45.35 41.00 14.91
C ASP A 173 44.86 42.44 15.21
N ALA A 174 44.21 43.08 14.22
CA ALA A 174 43.72 44.44 14.37
C ALA A 174 42.46 44.44 15.24
N PHE A 175 42.49 45.21 16.32
CA PHE A 175 41.39 45.36 17.26
C PHE A 175 41.05 46.84 17.41
N THR A 176 39.86 47.22 16.94
CA THR A 176 39.47 48.63 16.80
C THR A 176 38.17 48.91 17.54
N PRO A 177 38.11 49.87 18.48
CA PRO A 177 36.84 50.30 19.05
C PRO A 177 35.99 50.95 17.97
N LEU A 178 34.73 50.52 17.85
CA LEU A 178 33.74 51.26 17.08
C LEU A 178 33.19 52.34 18.02
N ARG A 179 33.09 53.61 17.60
CA ARG A 179 32.48 54.66 18.44
C ARG A 179 30.96 54.52 18.46
N GLY A 180 30.47 53.33 18.79
CA GLY A 180 29.07 53.02 19.04
C GLY A 180 28.66 53.61 20.39
N HIS A 181 28.43 54.92 20.41
CA HIS A 181 27.66 55.52 21.48
C HIS A 181 26.25 54.95 21.38
N PHE A 182 25.78 54.24 22.40
CA PHE A 182 24.38 53.86 22.46
C PHE A 182 23.60 55.08 22.91
N ILE A 183 22.65 55.55 22.09
CA ILE A 183 21.85 56.73 22.44
C ILE A 183 20.50 56.26 22.98
N LYS A 184 20.23 56.61 24.24
CA LYS A 184 18.93 56.44 24.89
C LYS A 184 18.49 57.80 25.41
N ASN A 185 17.30 58.25 24.99
CA ASN A 185 16.76 59.58 25.36
C ASN A 185 17.71 60.76 25.07
N ALA A 186 18.40 60.73 23.91
CA ALA A 186 19.43 61.70 23.51
C ALA A 186 20.70 61.74 24.38
N GLU A 187 20.89 60.77 25.29
CA GLU A 187 22.11 60.62 26.08
C GLU A 187 22.89 59.37 25.69
N ILE A 188 24.22 59.45 25.80
CA ILE A 188 25.13 58.33 25.59
C ILE A 188 25.07 57.43 26.83
N VAL A 189 24.70 56.17 26.64
CA VAL A 189 24.64 55.17 27.71
C VAL A 189 25.70 54.09 27.54
N SER A 190 26.24 53.62 28.66
CA SER A 190 27.04 52.40 28.71
C SER A 190 26.12 51.20 28.73
N VAL A 191 26.33 50.26 27.82
CA VAL A 191 25.40 49.15 27.61
C VAL A 191 26.15 47.83 27.66
N ALA A 192 25.59 46.89 28.41
CA ALA A 192 26.03 45.51 28.44
C ALA A 192 25.40 44.75 27.27
N VAL A 193 26.20 44.48 26.25
CA VAL A 193 25.77 43.71 25.09
C VAL A 193 25.58 42.26 25.51
N SER A 194 24.44 41.68 25.16
CA SER A 194 24.11 40.27 25.42
C SER A 194 24.14 39.44 24.13
N THR A 195 23.68 40.01 23.02
CA THR A 195 23.65 39.34 21.71
C THR A 195 23.79 40.36 20.58
N LEU A 196 24.26 39.91 19.43
CA LEU A 196 24.45 40.70 18.21
C LEU A 196 23.84 39.92 17.05
N TYR A 197 23.08 40.61 16.20
CA TYR A 197 22.50 40.01 15.00
C TYR A 197 22.54 40.98 13.84
N ILE A 198 22.94 40.52 12.66
CA ILE A 198 22.95 41.34 11.45
C ILE A 198 21.85 40.84 10.55
N SER A 199 20.83 41.67 10.34
CA SER A 199 19.70 41.32 9.48
C SER A 199 20.05 41.39 8.00
N SER A 200 19.24 40.71 7.20
CA SER A 200 19.29 40.65 5.73
C SER A 200 19.43 42.02 5.05
N ASN A 201 18.86 43.07 5.65
CA ASN A 201 18.91 44.45 5.20
C ASN A 201 20.17 45.23 5.64
N ASN A 202 21.21 44.55 6.15
CA ASN A 202 22.44 45.14 6.71
C ASN A 202 22.23 46.05 7.93
N THR A 203 21.19 45.82 8.72
CA THR A 203 21.03 46.46 10.04
C THR A 203 21.67 45.58 11.11
N LEU A 204 22.54 46.14 11.92
CA LEU A 204 22.98 45.51 13.16
C LEU A 204 21.95 45.76 14.25
N TRP A 205 21.44 44.69 14.80
CA TRP A 205 20.65 44.64 16.01
C TRP A 205 21.54 44.26 17.19
N VAL A 206 21.42 45.03 18.28
CA VAL A 206 22.19 44.84 19.50
C VAL A 206 21.22 44.60 20.64
N GLY A 207 21.16 43.35 21.07
CA GLY A 207 20.46 42.95 22.29
C GLY A 207 21.29 43.32 23.51
N THR A 208 20.62 43.71 24.59
CA THR A 208 21.30 44.18 25.80
C THR A 208 20.70 43.55 27.05
N ALA A 209 21.49 43.50 28.11
CA ALA A 209 21.06 42.87 29.36
C ALA A 209 20.04 43.71 30.18
N SER A 210 19.90 45.01 29.91
CA SER A 210 19.02 45.88 30.72
C SER A 210 18.58 47.17 30.03
N SER A 211 19.06 47.44 28.82
CA SER A 211 18.83 48.71 28.13
C SER A 211 17.88 48.58 26.94
N GLY A 212 17.43 47.36 26.63
CA GLY A 212 16.56 47.06 25.50
C GLY A 212 17.31 46.60 24.26
N LEU A 213 16.74 46.90 23.11
CA LEU A 213 17.23 46.57 21.78
C LEU A 213 17.70 47.86 21.09
N PHE A 214 18.88 47.83 20.50
CA PHE A 214 19.40 48.93 19.68
C PHE A 214 19.55 48.48 18.23
N LYS A 215 19.47 49.44 17.31
CA LYS A 215 19.73 49.20 15.88
C LYS A 215 20.68 50.25 15.30
N VAL A 216 21.46 49.83 14.31
CA VAL A 216 22.35 50.71 13.53
C VAL A 216 22.57 50.13 12.14
N ASP A 217 22.58 50.98 11.11
CA ASP A 217 22.96 50.54 9.76
C ASP A 217 24.46 50.18 9.74
N MET A 218 24.81 49.03 9.15
CA MET A 218 26.19 48.55 9.14
C MET A 218 27.16 49.49 8.42
N LYS A 219 26.74 50.18 7.35
CA LYS A 219 27.60 51.15 6.65
C LYS A 219 27.89 52.37 7.52
N ASP A 220 26.89 52.81 8.26
CA ASP A 220 27.03 53.94 9.18
C ASP A 220 27.90 53.60 10.39
N LEU A 221 27.76 52.39 10.93
CA LEU A 221 28.60 51.88 12.01
C LEU A 221 30.06 51.76 11.58
N LEU A 222 30.32 51.13 10.43
CA LEU A 222 31.68 50.90 9.94
C LEU A 222 32.38 52.18 9.45
N SER A 223 31.62 53.22 9.10
CA SER A 223 32.17 54.53 8.73
C SER A 223 32.42 55.46 9.92
N ASP A 224 32.16 55.00 11.15
CA ASP A 224 32.31 55.77 12.40
C ASP A 224 31.48 57.07 12.41
N LYS A 225 30.35 57.09 11.66
CA LYS A 225 29.53 58.30 11.43
C LYS A 225 28.32 58.42 12.33
N VAL A 226 27.75 57.30 12.82
CA VAL A 226 26.45 57.30 13.52
C VAL A 226 26.47 56.38 14.74
N ALA A 227 25.73 56.79 15.77
CA ALA A 227 25.50 56.08 17.01
C ALA A 227 24.30 55.11 16.91
N ALA A 228 24.36 53.98 17.61
CA ALA A 228 23.25 53.03 17.65
C ALA A 228 22.05 53.66 18.38
N THR A 229 20.86 53.57 17.77
CA THR A 229 19.64 54.18 18.31
C THR A 229 18.77 53.10 18.95
N ILE A 230 18.19 53.40 20.11
CA ILE A 230 17.26 52.49 20.79
C ILE A 230 16.04 52.21 19.90
N ALA A 231 15.70 50.94 19.72
CA ALA A 231 14.41 50.55 19.15
C ALA A 231 13.30 50.88 20.16
N HIS A 232 12.13 51.28 19.69
CA HIS A 232 11.05 51.65 20.62
C HIS A 232 10.51 50.38 21.30
N ILE A 233 10.68 50.31 22.63
CA ILE A 233 10.13 49.26 23.47
C ILE A 233 8.93 49.85 24.20
N PRO A 234 7.74 49.24 24.10
CA PRO A 234 6.59 49.64 24.91
C PRO A 234 6.94 49.66 26.41
N ALA A 235 6.30 50.51 27.20
CA ALA A 235 6.57 50.61 28.64
C ALA A 235 6.33 49.29 29.43
N SER A 236 5.59 48.35 28.84
CA SER A 236 5.30 47.01 29.36
C SER A 236 6.27 45.92 28.86
N GLY A 237 7.23 46.26 28.00
CA GLY A 237 8.17 45.33 27.38
C GLY A 237 9.43 45.08 28.22
N ASP A 238 10.02 43.90 28.04
CA ASP A 238 11.31 43.57 28.67
C ASP A 238 12.45 44.33 28.00
N THR A 239 13.48 44.63 28.78
CA THR A 239 14.71 45.28 28.33
C THR A 239 15.90 44.31 28.28
N HIS A 240 15.72 43.08 28.75
CA HIS A 240 16.70 42.00 28.69
C HIS A 240 16.47 41.15 27.44
N ILE A 241 17.35 41.32 26.45
CA ILE A 241 17.33 40.56 25.19
C ILE A 241 18.37 39.46 25.30
N LYS A 242 17.98 38.19 25.16
CA LYS A 242 18.91 37.05 25.25
C LYS A 242 19.43 36.62 23.89
N GLU A 243 18.54 36.53 22.91
CA GLU A 243 18.83 36.07 21.56
C GLU A 243 17.98 36.84 20.54
N LEU A 244 18.49 36.93 19.31
CA LEU A 244 17.87 37.60 18.17
C LEU A 244 17.99 36.73 16.92
N ILE A 245 16.88 36.57 16.20
CA ILE A 245 16.86 35.91 14.89
C ILE A 245 15.93 36.67 13.92
N GLU A 246 16.07 36.43 12.62
CA GLU A 246 15.18 36.95 11.58
C GLU A 246 14.57 35.79 10.81
N ASP A 247 13.27 35.86 10.53
CA ASP A 247 12.58 34.86 9.74
C ASP A 247 12.58 35.18 8.23
N GLN A 248 12.03 34.26 7.43
CA GLN A 248 11.97 34.40 5.97
C GLN A 248 11.12 35.60 5.50
N ASP A 249 10.23 36.12 6.35
CA ASP A 249 9.40 37.30 6.06
C ASP A 249 10.11 38.62 6.47
N ASN A 250 11.37 38.56 6.91
CA ASN A 250 12.16 39.66 7.49
C ASN A 250 11.57 40.21 8.79
N THR A 251 10.84 39.38 9.55
CA THR A 251 10.42 39.72 10.91
C THR A 251 11.56 39.42 11.86
N LEU A 252 11.93 40.42 12.67
CA LEU A 252 12.90 40.24 13.74
C LEU A 252 12.20 39.65 14.96
N TRP A 253 12.77 38.58 15.52
CA TRP A 253 12.32 37.92 16.74
C TRP A 253 13.37 38.04 17.83
N ALA A 254 12.93 38.18 19.08
CA ALA A 254 13.81 38.37 20.23
C ALA A 254 13.36 37.57 21.45
N ALA A 255 14.27 36.81 22.04
CA ALA A 255 14.06 36.07 23.28
C ALA A 255 14.20 37.02 24.49
N THR A 256 13.21 37.01 25.39
CA THR A 256 13.18 37.88 26.59
C THR A 256 12.68 37.12 27.82
N ASN A 257 12.73 37.73 29.02
CA ASN A 257 12.11 37.14 30.22
C ASN A 257 10.60 37.42 30.33
N SER A 258 10.03 38.22 29.43
CA SER A 258 8.61 38.60 29.45
C SER A 258 7.88 38.20 28.16
N GLY A 259 8.29 37.07 27.59
CA GLY A 259 7.74 36.46 26.39
C GLY A 259 8.64 36.58 25.17
N LEU A 260 8.09 36.18 24.03
CA LEU A 260 8.73 36.28 22.73
C LEU A 260 8.38 37.63 22.10
N ALA A 261 9.38 38.45 21.80
CA ALA A 261 9.15 39.74 21.16
C ALA A 261 9.36 39.65 19.64
N TYR A 262 8.59 40.40 18.86
CA TYR A 262 8.72 40.43 17.39
C TYR A 262 8.43 41.81 16.79
N SER A 263 9.01 42.12 15.63
CA SER A 263 8.75 43.37 14.90
C SER A 263 8.92 43.24 13.38
N ASN A 264 7.90 43.66 12.63
CA ASN A 264 7.91 43.65 11.15
C ASN A 264 8.28 45.02 10.56
N GLN A 265 8.30 46.09 11.36
CA GLN A 265 8.54 47.48 10.89
C GLN A 265 9.69 48.18 11.65
N ALA A 266 10.52 47.42 12.35
CA ALA A 266 11.75 47.86 13.04
C ALA A 266 11.57 48.96 14.11
N HIS A 267 10.35 49.40 14.43
CA HIS A 267 10.09 50.47 15.39
C HIS A 267 9.40 49.95 16.65
N ASP A 268 8.29 49.22 16.54
CA ASP A 268 7.56 48.69 17.69
C ASP A 268 7.77 47.19 17.87
N LEU A 269 8.19 46.78 19.07
CA LEU A 269 8.21 45.38 19.49
C LEU A 269 6.85 44.97 20.06
N ASN A 270 6.24 43.95 19.45
CA ASN A 270 5.09 43.25 19.99
C ASN A 270 5.55 42.07 20.84
N PHE A 271 4.76 41.65 21.83
CA PHE A 271 5.11 40.54 22.73
C PHE A 271 4.04 39.46 22.70
N ILE A 272 4.47 38.22 22.48
CA ILE A 272 3.68 37.01 22.71
C ILE A 272 4.00 36.52 24.11
N ARG A 273 2.97 36.20 24.89
CA ARG A 273 3.09 35.77 26.29
C ARG A 273 2.29 34.51 26.55
N ARG A 274 2.66 33.80 27.60
CA ARG A 274 1.91 32.69 28.16
C ARG A 274 0.55 33.16 28.64
N ASN A 275 -0.48 32.44 28.20
CA ASN A 275 -1.82 32.57 28.70
C ASN A 275 -2.28 31.20 29.23
N PRO A 276 -2.42 31.00 30.55
CA PRO A 276 -2.77 29.69 31.13
C PRO A 276 -4.13 29.13 30.70
N ARG A 277 -4.99 29.94 30.07
CA ARG A 277 -6.30 29.52 29.54
C ARG A 277 -6.27 29.16 28.06
N ASP A 278 -5.15 29.42 27.39
CA ASP A 278 -4.97 29.21 25.97
C ASP A 278 -3.82 28.22 25.77
N SER A 279 -4.18 26.99 25.38
CA SER A 279 -3.24 25.89 25.15
C SER A 279 -2.27 26.17 24.00
N ASP A 280 -2.61 27.10 23.11
CA ASP A 280 -1.80 27.43 21.94
C ASP A 280 -0.83 28.60 22.21
N SER A 281 -0.89 29.17 23.42
CA SER A 281 0.05 30.21 23.87
C SER A 281 1.42 29.64 24.28
N LEU A 282 2.41 30.50 24.48
CA LEU A 282 3.74 30.09 24.94
C LEU A 282 3.68 29.28 26.23
N VAL A 283 4.49 28.22 26.32
CA VAL A 283 4.58 27.37 27.52
C VAL A 283 5.08 28.13 28.75
N SER A 284 5.97 29.11 28.53
CA SER A 284 6.56 30.00 29.55
C SER A 284 6.94 31.35 28.94
N ASP A 285 6.88 32.42 29.76
CA ASP A 285 7.32 33.77 29.36
C ASP A 285 8.84 33.92 29.38
N GLU A 286 9.57 33.08 30.12
CA GLU A 286 11.03 33.12 30.17
C GLU A 286 11.62 32.38 28.97
N VAL A 287 11.71 33.07 27.84
CA VAL A 287 12.32 32.56 26.61
C VAL A 287 13.84 32.66 26.73
N ASN A 288 14.54 31.57 26.45
CA ASN A 288 16.00 31.51 26.46
C ASN A 288 16.58 31.56 25.05
N THR A 289 15.99 30.77 24.15
CA THR A 289 16.49 30.60 22.78
C THR A 289 15.36 30.50 21.76
N ILE A 290 15.64 30.88 20.52
CA ILE A 290 14.72 30.75 19.39
C ILE A 290 15.50 30.17 18.20
N PHE A 291 14.95 29.11 17.63
CA PHE A 291 15.53 28.44 16.47
C PHE A 291 14.45 28.20 15.40
N ILE A 292 14.82 28.35 14.13
CA ILE A 292 13.96 28.02 12.99
C ILE A 292 14.63 26.86 12.27
N ASP A 293 13.97 25.71 12.21
CA ASP A 293 14.50 24.55 11.49
C ASP A 293 14.42 24.72 9.97
N GLU A 294 15.09 23.84 9.23
CA GLU A 294 15.09 23.84 7.77
C GLU A 294 13.68 23.67 7.16
N SER A 295 12.73 23.13 7.92
CA SER A 295 11.33 22.95 7.52
C SER A 295 10.45 24.19 7.79
N GLY A 296 11.03 25.24 8.38
CA GLY A 296 10.36 26.50 8.71
C GLY A 296 9.54 26.47 10.00
N ILE A 297 9.79 25.51 10.90
CA ILE A 297 9.15 25.43 12.20
C ILE A 297 9.97 26.23 13.23
N PHE A 298 9.27 27.05 13.99
CA PHE A 298 9.85 27.76 15.13
C PHE A 298 9.90 26.86 16.35
N TRP A 299 11.08 26.82 16.95
CA TRP A 299 11.35 26.19 18.22
C TRP A 299 11.75 27.26 19.22
N VAL A 300 10.94 27.41 20.26
CA VAL A 300 11.13 28.41 21.31
C VAL A 300 11.50 27.68 22.58
N GLY A 301 12.79 27.68 22.90
CA GLY A 301 13.32 27.12 24.13
C GLY A 301 13.05 28.06 25.30
N THR A 302 12.38 27.57 26.34
CA THR A 302 12.05 28.37 27.52
C THR A 302 12.67 27.78 28.78
N PHE A 303 12.56 28.50 29.91
CA PHE A 303 12.97 27.99 31.21
C PHE A 303 12.12 26.80 31.69
N SER A 304 10.93 26.56 31.12
CA SER A 304 9.98 25.54 31.58
C SER A 304 9.34 24.80 30.41
N GLY A 305 10.17 24.37 29.47
CA GLY A 305 9.80 23.54 28.33
C GLY A 305 10.13 24.20 27.00
N ILE A 306 9.58 23.61 25.95
CA ILE A 306 9.77 24.06 24.57
C ILE A 306 8.40 24.32 23.94
N SER A 307 8.27 25.47 23.27
CA SER A 307 7.10 25.75 22.41
C SER A 307 7.49 25.54 20.96
N LYS A 308 6.58 24.96 20.18
CA LYS A 308 6.77 24.69 18.76
C LYS A 308 5.67 25.43 18.00
N TRP A 309 6.04 26.16 16.95
CA TRP A 309 5.09 26.84 16.08
C TRP A 309 5.39 26.56 14.61
N ASN A 310 4.44 25.92 13.93
CA ASN A 310 4.51 25.73 12.49
C ASN A 310 4.10 27.04 11.80
N THR A 311 5.02 27.69 11.09
CA THR A 311 4.74 28.95 10.38
C THR A 311 3.62 28.84 9.35
N PHE A 312 3.36 27.64 8.83
CA PHE A 312 2.24 27.38 7.93
C PHE A 312 0.87 27.62 8.58
N SER A 313 0.78 27.52 9.92
CA SER A 313 -0.47 27.78 10.65
C SER A 313 -0.96 29.23 10.50
N LYS A 314 -0.10 30.19 10.13
CA LYS A 314 -0.48 31.59 9.91
C LYS A 314 -1.50 31.78 8.78
N TYR A 315 -1.62 30.80 7.89
CA TYR A 315 -2.58 30.82 6.79
C TYR A 315 -3.99 30.36 7.22
N PHE A 316 -4.15 29.87 8.45
CA PHE A 316 -5.43 29.51 9.04
C PHE A 316 -5.82 30.53 10.11
N THR A 317 -7.02 31.09 9.97
CA THR A 317 -7.67 31.89 11.01
C THR A 317 -8.70 31.01 11.71
N ASN A 318 -8.49 30.74 12.99
CA ASN A 318 -9.39 29.91 13.80
C ASN A 318 -10.22 30.76 14.76
N ILE A 319 -11.49 30.41 14.94
CA ILE A 319 -12.39 31.03 15.92
C ILE A 319 -13.02 29.91 16.75
N ASP A 320 -12.80 29.95 18.06
CA ASP A 320 -13.22 28.91 19.01
C ASP A 320 -14.43 29.31 19.86
N ALA A 321 -14.86 28.41 20.75
CA ALA A 321 -15.87 28.67 21.77
C ALA A 321 -15.31 28.83 23.19
N ASP A 322 -14.01 28.63 23.41
CA ASP A 322 -13.38 28.55 24.74
C ASP A 322 -12.65 29.84 25.18
N GLY A 323 -12.72 30.91 24.39
CA GLY A 323 -12.07 32.19 24.65
C GLY A 323 -12.90 33.24 25.40
N ILE A 324 -12.48 34.50 25.23
CA ILE A 324 -13.02 35.68 25.93
C ILE A 324 -14.36 36.09 25.28
N GLN A 325 -15.36 36.42 26.09
CA GLN A 325 -16.65 36.95 25.62
C GLN A 325 -16.47 38.08 24.58
N GLY A 326 -17.13 37.95 23.42
CA GLY A 326 -17.06 38.89 22.30
C GLY A 326 -16.06 38.52 21.19
N VAL A 327 -15.28 37.45 21.40
CA VAL A 327 -14.32 36.90 20.43
C VAL A 327 -14.57 35.40 20.15
N SER A 328 -15.35 34.72 21.01
CA SER A 328 -15.65 33.28 20.88
C SER A 328 -17.11 33.00 20.56
N LEU A 329 -17.34 31.89 19.87
CA LEU A 329 -18.65 31.33 19.51
C LEU A 329 -19.47 30.99 20.76
N SER A 330 -20.80 31.06 20.64
CA SER A 330 -21.71 30.68 21.73
C SER A 330 -21.69 29.19 22.03
N GLY A 331 -21.27 28.35 21.07
CA GLY A 331 -21.06 26.91 21.22
C GLY A 331 -20.01 26.37 20.26
N ALA A 332 -19.25 25.36 20.71
CA ALA A 332 -18.13 24.78 19.99
C ALA A 332 -18.55 23.94 18.76
N ASP A 333 -19.68 23.25 18.88
CA ASP A 333 -20.14 22.28 17.88
C ASP A 333 -20.91 22.99 16.74
N VAL A 334 -20.19 23.33 15.66
CA VAL A 334 -20.70 24.11 14.54
C VAL A 334 -21.55 23.23 13.61
N THR A 335 -22.81 23.60 13.41
CA THR A 335 -23.79 22.81 12.65
C THR A 335 -24.12 23.39 11.28
N GLY A 336 -23.83 24.67 11.03
CA GLY A 336 -24.12 25.33 9.77
C GLY A 336 -23.44 26.68 9.64
N ILE A 337 -23.11 27.05 8.40
CA ILE A 337 -22.43 28.31 8.08
C ILE A 337 -23.09 28.89 6.82
N ASP A 338 -23.44 30.17 6.83
CA ASP A 338 -23.94 30.85 5.63
C ASP A 338 -23.43 32.28 5.52
N ILE A 339 -23.34 32.76 4.29
CA ILE A 339 -22.67 34.02 3.96
C ILE A 339 -23.68 35.17 4.01
N ILE A 340 -23.31 36.24 4.71
CA ILE A 340 -24.06 37.51 4.67
C ILE A 340 -23.42 38.45 3.64
N ASN A 341 -22.10 38.61 3.70
CA ASN A 341 -21.29 39.38 2.76
C ASN A 341 -19.82 38.96 2.84
N HIS A 342 -18.92 39.69 2.14
CA HIS A 342 -17.50 39.38 2.06
C HIS A 342 -16.74 39.36 3.41
N ASP A 343 -17.25 40.02 4.46
CA ASP A 343 -16.59 40.12 5.76
C ASP A 343 -17.44 39.55 6.91
N LYS A 344 -18.67 39.10 6.65
CA LYS A 344 -19.59 38.60 7.68
C LYS A 344 -20.21 37.28 7.29
N ILE A 345 -20.11 36.34 8.22
CA ILE A 345 -20.76 35.03 8.15
C ILE A 345 -21.67 34.82 9.35
N LEU A 346 -22.66 33.97 9.13
CA LEU A 346 -23.57 33.50 10.13
C LEU A 346 -23.23 32.06 10.46
N VAL A 347 -23.00 31.76 11.74
CA VAL A 347 -22.58 30.45 12.22
C VAL A 347 -23.63 29.92 13.17
N SER A 348 -24.25 28.78 12.85
CA SER A 348 -25.10 28.06 13.79
C SER A 348 -24.30 26.98 14.52
N ASN A 349 -24.63 26.79 15.79
CA ASN A 349 -24.07 25.74 16.64
C ASN A 349 -25.20 25.13 17.50
N LEU A 350 -24.91 24.04 18.22
CA LEU A 350 -25.94 23.36 19.03
C LEU A 350 -26.60 24.25 20.10
N LYS A 351 -25.95 25.35 20.53
CA LYS A 351 -26.47 26.28 21.54
C LYS A 351 -27.19 27.49 20.95
N GLY A 352 -26.97 27.83 19.67
CA GLY A 352 -27.55 29.03 19.09
C GLY A 352 -26.92 29.48 17.77
N LEU A 353 -26.86 30.79 17.61
CA LEU A 353 -26.52 31.47 16.37
C LEU A 353 -25.58 32.64 16.65
N ASP A 354 -24.49 32.71 15.90
CA ASP A 354 -23.44 33.71 16.05
C ASP A 354 -23.20 34.45 14.73
N LEU A 355 -23.01 35.77 14.83
CA LEU A 355 -22.55 36.60 13.74
C LEU A 355 -21.03 36.81 13.89
N VAL A 356 -20.27 36.37 12.90
CA VAL A 356 -18.81 36.46 12.91
C VAL A 356 -18.37 37.50 11.88
N THR A 357 -17.57 38.48 12.33
CA THR A 357 -16.88 39.44 11.44
C THR A 357 -15.45 38.99 11.22
N ILE A 358 -15.12 38.57 10.00
CA ILE A 358 -13.90 37.82 9.71
C ILE A 358 -12.65 38.68 9.90
N SER A 359 -12.66 39.91 9.40
CA SER A 359 -11.52 40.84 9.48
C SER A 359 -11.07 41.18 10.90
N THR A 360 -11.98 41.09 11.87
CA THR A 360 -11.72 41.47 13.28
C THR A 360 -11.74 40.29 14.23
N GLY A 361 -12.18 39.10 13.77
CA GLY A 361 -12.46 37.95 14.64
C GLY A 361 -13.60 38.20 15.64
N LYS A 362 -14.35 39.31 15.52
CA LYS A 362 -15.40 39.66 16.47
C LYS A 362 -16.59 38.73 16.32
N VAL A 363 -17.07 38.19 17.44
CA VAL A 363 -18.24 37.32 17.51
C VAL A 363 -19.36 38.02 18.27
N GLU A 364 -20.52 38.13 17.63
CA GLU A 364 -21.75 38.65 18.22
C GLU A 364 -22.79 37.53 18.32
N ASN A 365 -23.03 37.06 19.55
CA ASN A 365 -24.04 36.06 19.82
C ASN A 365 -25.43 36.66 19.57
N ILE A 366 -26.21 36.05 18.68
CA ILE A 366 -27.58 36.46 18.42
C ILE A 366 -28.45 35.82 19.50
N PRO A 367 -28.97 36.58 20.48
CA PRO A 367 -29.73 36.02 21.57
C PRO A 367 -31.05 35.47 21.01
N VAL A 368 -31.18 34.15 20.97
CA VAL A 368 -32.47 33.48 20.67
C VAL A 368 -33.38 33.58 21.91
N GLN A 369 -33.38 34.69 22.65
CA GLN A 369 -34.08 34.85 23.93
C GLN A 369 -35.62 34.80 23.79
N LEU A 370 -36.15 35.00 22.58
CA LEU A 370 -37.57 34.78 22.25
C LEU A 370 -37.93 33.29 22.14
N SER A 371 -36.94 32.38 22.15
CA SER A 371 -37.14 30.93 22.21
C SER A 371 -37.90 30.48 23.45
N GLN A 372 -37.76 31.18 24.58
CA GLN A 372 -38.44 30.83 25.84
C GLN A 372 -39.96 30.98 25.76
N GLN A 373 -40.48 31.90 24.94
CA GLN A 373 -41.92 32.10 24.77
C GLN A 373 -42.55 31.14 23.75
N GLN A 374 -41.74 30.52 22.88
CA GLN A 374 -42.19 29.59 21.83
C GLN A 374 -41.74 28.13 22.06
N GLY A 375 -41.21 27.79 23.24
CA GLY A 375 -40.82 26.41 23.58
C GLY A 375 -39.55 25.91 22.85
N LEU A 376 -38.69 26.83 22.42
CA LEU A 376 -37.45 26.59 21.68
C LEU A 376 -36.18 26.70 22.54
N ALA A 377 -36.31 26.91 23.86
CA ALA A 377 -35.19 27.19 24.76
C ALA A 377 -34.13 26.05 24.84
N GLU A 378 -34.52 24.83 24.45
CA GLU A 378 -33.66 23.64 24.38
C GLU A 378 -33.55 23.08 22.95
N ALA A 379 -33.95 23.85 21.93
CA ALA A 379 -33.94 23.38 20.55
C ALA A 379 -32.52 23.47 19.96
N GLU A 380 -31.97 22.33 19.57
CA GLU A 380 -30.67 22.25 18.88
C GLU A 380 -30.80 22.79 17.45
N VAL A 381 -29.99 23.80 17.12
CA VAL A 381 -29.94 24.39 15.78
C VAL A 381 -29.08 23.50 14.88
N MET A 382 -29.65 23.07 13.76
CA MET A 382 -28.99 22.16 12.81
C MET A 382 -28.57 22.85 11.52
N SER A 383 -29.25 23.91 11.12
CA SER A 383 -28.98 24.58 9.85
C SER A 383 -29.41 26.03 9.88
N VAL A 384 -28.77 26.83 9.04
CA VAL A 384 -29.07 28.26 8.90
C VAL A 384 -28.99 28.68 7.43
N LYS A 385 -29.87 29.60 7.02
CA LYS A 385 -29.79 30.23 5.71
C LYS A 385 -30.17 31.71 5.76
N TYR A 386 -29.25 32.57 5.32
CA TYR A 386 -29.45 33.99 5.10
C TYR A 386 -30.12 34.24 3.75
N ARG A 387 -31.26 34.95 3.78
CA ARG A 387 -31.96 35.38 2.56
C ARG A 387 -31.64 36.83 2.21
N HIS A 388 -31.77 37.72 3.19
CA HIS A 388 -31.42 39.14 3.12
C HIS A 388 -31.41 39.73 4.53
N GLU A 389 -31.12 41.03 4.66
CA GLU A 389 -30.92 41.75 5.92
C GLU A 389 -32.07 41.71 6.94
N ASN A 390 -33.26 41.25 6.56
CA ASN A 390 -34.45 41.16 7.41
C ASN A 390 -34.98 39.72 7.52
N GLU A 391 -34.30 38.74 6.93
CA GLU A 391 -34.79 37.36 6.86
C GLU A 391 -33.63 36.34 6.90
N ILE A 392 -33.61 35.60 8.00
CA ILE A 392 -32.76 34.45 8.26
C ILE A 392 -33.67 33.26 8.57
N TRP A 393 -33.39 32.11 7.99
CA TRP A 393 -34.06 30.86 8.32
C TRP A 393 -33.17 30.01 9.22
N VAL A 394 -33.77 29.42 10.26
CA VAL A 394 -33.11 28.60 11.28
C VAL A 394 -33.83 27.26 11.37
N GLY A 395 -33.14 26.17 11.05
CA GLY A 395 -33.65 24.82 11.12
C GLY A 395 -33.23 24.13 12.42
N TYR A 396 -34.14 23.38 13.03
CA TYR A 396 -33.90 22.68 14.29
C TYR A 396 -33.91 21.16 14.13
N ARG A 397 -33.29 20.45 15.08
CA ARG A 397 -33.20 18.98 15.05
C ARG A 397 -34.56 18.28 15.14
N ASN A 398 -35.50 18.84 15.90
CA ASN A 398 -36.80 18.21 16.18
C ASN A 398 -37.95 19.20 16.43
N LYS A 399 -37.81 20.46 16.00
CA LYS A 399 -38.81 21.52 16.23
C LYS A 399 -39.35 22.18 14.96
N GLY A 400 -38.90 21.80 13.78
CA GLY A 400 -39.28 22.44 12.51
C GLY A 400 -38.33 23.60 12.21
N VAL A 401 -38.86 24.71 11.75
CA VAL A 401 -38.07 25.84 11.24
C VAL A 401 -38.58 27.18 11.77
N SER A 402 -37.69 28.14 11.97
CA SER A 402 -38.03 29.52 12.30
C SER A 402 -37.53 30.49 11.24
N LYS A 403 -38.35 31.48 10.92
CA LYS A 403 -37.97 32.68 10.18
C LYS A 403 -37.70 33.80 11.17
N PHE A 404 -36.47 34.30 11.16
CA PHE A 404 -35.94 35.31 12.07
C PHE A 404 -35.62 36.62 11.34
N ASN A 405 -36.05 37.74 11.90
CA ASN A 405 -35.65 39.07 11.45
C ASN A 405 -34.61 39.66 12.42
N PRO A 406 -33.34 39.81 12.01
CA PRO A 406 -32.29 40.28 12.91
C PRO A 406 -32.43 41.75 13.33
N LYS A 407 -33.19 42.57 12.60
CA LYS A 407 -33.41 44.00 12.94
C LYS A 407 -34.51 44.19 13.96
N THR A 408 -35.63 43.48 13.81
CA THR A 408 -36.78 43.56 14.73
C THR A 408 -36.69 42.56 15.88
N LEU A 409 -35.79 41.59 15.77
CA LEU A 409 -35.69 40.40 16.61
C LEU A 409 -36.94 39.50 16.57
N GLU A 410 -37.83 39.66 15.59
CA GLU A 410 -39.06 38.85 15.49
C GLU A 410 -38.77 37.42 15.01
N PHE A 411 -39.43 36.44 15.63
CA PHE A 411 -39.36 35.01 15.29
C PHE A 411 -40.74 34.47 14.91
N ASN A 412 -40.85 34.00 13.66
CA ASN A 412 -42.03 33.25 13.19
C ASN A 412 -41.66 31.77 13.09
N HIS A 413 -42.27 30.95 13.94
CA HIS A 413 -41.98 29.52 14.03
C HIS A 413 -43.01 28.68 13.27
N TYR A 414 -42.51 27.68 12.54
CA TYR A 414 -43.28 26.76 11.74
C TYR A 414 -42.99 25.33 12.21
N GLU A 415 -43.95 24.75 12.92
CA GLU A 415 -43.88 23.39 13.45
C GLU A 415 -44.49 22.38 12.45
N TYR A 416 -43.96 21.15 12.46
CA TYR A 416 -44.58 20.03 11.75
C TYR A 416 -45.88 19.60 12.43
N LYS A 417 -46.95 19.49 11.64
CA LYS A 417 -48.25 19.00 12.09
C LYS A 417 -48.68 17.82 11.23
N ARG A 418 -48.81 16.64 11.84
CA ARG A 418 -49.08 15.37 11.15
C ARG A 418 -50.28 15.41 10.19
N ASP A 419 -51.34 16.12 10.56
CA ASP A 419 -52.61 16.16 9.82
C ASP A 419 -52.76 17.42 8.95
N ASP A 420 -51.72 18.26 8.84
CA ASP A 420 -51.74 19.52 8.10
C ASP A 420 -50.74 19.47 6.94
N THR A 421 -51.26 19.28 5.73
CA THR A 421 -50.47 19.20 4.49
C THR A 421 -49.83 20.54 4.09
N SER A 422 -50.21 21.64 4.75
CA SER A 422 -49.60 22.97 4.56
C SER A 422 -48.46 23.24 5.55
N SER A 423 -48.20 22.32 6.49
CA SER A 423 -47.06 22.38 7.41
C SER A 423 -45.78 21.79 6.81
N ILE A 424 -44.63 22.08 7.43
CA ILE A 424 -43.33 21.53 7.02
C ILE A 424 -43.32 20.00 7.13
N GLY A 425 -42.69 19.29 6.20
CA GLY A 425 -42.87 17.84 6.03
C GLY A 425 -42.42 16.97 7.22
N ALA A 426 -41.48 17.44 8.04
CA ALA A 426 -41.12 16.83 9.31
C ALA A 426 -40.45 17.85 10.24
N ALA A 427 -40.33 17.49 11.52
CA ALA A 427 -39.78 18.39 12.54
C ALA A 427 -38.24 18.52 12.52
N GLY A 428 -37.50 17.62 11.87
CA GLY A 428 -36.05 17.71 11.78
C GLY A 428 -35.61 18.37 10.49
N ILE A 429 -34.88 19.49 10.57
CA ILE A 429 -34.46 20.30 9.43
C ILE A 429 -32.92 20.29 9.31
N PRO A 430 -32.34 19.24 8.70
CA PRO A 430 -30.88 19.08 8.63
C PRO A 430 -30.20 20.08 7.69
N TYR A 431 -30.87 20.55 6.63
CA TYR A 431 -30.28 21.48 5.68
C TYR A 431 -31.34 22.35 5.00
N ILE A 432 -30.99 23.62 4.73
CA ILE A 432 -31.83 24.61 4.06
C ILE A 432 -31.11 25.04 2.78
N LEU A 433 -31.78 24.88 1.64
CA LEU A 433 -31.26 25.27 0.33
C LEU A 433 -32.01 26.50 -0.18
N ARG A 434 -31.26 27.47 -0.71
CA ARG A 434 -31.81 28.59 -1.45
C ARG A 434 -31.29 28.51 -2.88
N LEU A 435 -32.21 28.43 -3.84
CA LEU A 435 -31.82 28.39 -5.24
C LEU A 435 -31.23 29.73 -5.69
N ALA A 436 -30.13 29.68 -6.45
CA ALA A 436 -29.46 30.84 -7.01
C ALA A 436 -30.16 31.33 -8.28
N ASN A 437 -30.61 30.40 -9.13
CA ASN A 437 -31.01 30.68 -10.51
C ASN A 437 -32.53 30.72 -10.71
N ILE A 438 -33.28 29.79 -10.10
CA ILE A 438 -34.72 29.64 -10.30
C ILE A 438 -35.52 30.22 -9.14
N GLN A 439 -36.25 31.32 -9.39
CA GLN A 439 -37.25 31.94 -8.50
C GLN A 439 -36.73 32.37 -7.10
N LYS A 440 -35.50 31.98 -6.74
CA LYS A 440 -34.86 32.15 -5.42
C LYS A 440 -35.68 31.55 -4.28
N ASP A 441 -36.30 30.42 -4.57
CA ASP A 441 -37.14 29.66 -3.65
C ASP A 441 -36.33 29.12 -2.47
N MET A 442 -37.01 29.00 -1.32
CA MET A 442 -36.48 28.39 -0.11
C MET A 442 -36.97 26.96 0.00
N TRP A 443 -36.02 26.02 -0.03
CA TRP A 443 -36.23 24.60 0.11
C TRP A 443 -35.65 24.09 1.42
N PHE A 444 -36.36 23.15 2.02
CA PHE A 444 -36.02 22.58 3.31
C PHE A 444 -35.91 21.08 3.14
N THR A 445 -34.74 20.52 3.41
CA THR A 445 -34.63 19.07 3.59
C THR A 445 -35.22 18.71 4.94
N THR A 446 -35.82 17.53 5.04
CA THR A 446 -36.46 17.09 6.28
C THR A 446 -36.06 15.68 6.65
N PHE A 447 -35.94 15.42 7.95
CA PHE A 447 -35.66 14.09 8.48
C PHE A 447 -36.95 13.30 8.68
N GLY A 448 -37.50 12.77 7.59
CA GLY A 448 -38.70 11.90 7.60
C GLY A 448 -39.89 12.39 6.77
N GLY A 449 -39.80 13.57 6.16
CA GLY A 449 -40.86 14.16 5.32
C GLY A 449 -40.44 14.45 3.87
N GLY A 450 -39.24 14.05 3.45
CA GLY A 450 -38.69 14.38 2.14
C GLY A 450 -38.16 15.82 2.08
N ILE A 451 -38.56 16.57 1.07
CA ILE A 451 -38.23 18.00 0.92
C ILE A 451 -39.49 18.86 0.98
N SER A 452 -39.39 20.07 1.56
CA SER A 452 -40.48 21.04 1.62
C SER A 452 -40.11 22.33 0.90
N LEU A 453 -41.02 22.85 0.08
CA LEU A 453 -40.93 24.17 -0.55
C LEU A 453 -41.77 25.16 0.26
N TYR A 454 -41.18 26.30 0.63
CA TYR A 454 -41.93 27.39 1.27
C TYR A 454 -42.59 28.29 0.23
N ASN A 455 -43.90 28.49 0.36
CA ASN A 455 -44.68 29.44 -0.42
C ASN A 455 -44.95 30.70 0.40
N GLU A 456 -44.41 31.82 -0.07
CA GLU A 456 -44.50 33.11 0.61
C GLU A 456 -45.89 33.75 0.55
N SER A 457 -46.69 33.50 -0.51
CA SER A 457 -48.03 34.09 -0.63
C SER A 457 -49.00 33.50 0.38
N ASP A 458 -48.86 32.21 0.64
CA ASP A 458 -49.81 31.43 1.44
C ASP A 458 -49.26 31.16 2.85
N ASN A 459 -48.01 31.58 3.12
CA ASN A 459 -47.29 31.30 4.36
C ASN A 459 -47.35 29.81 4.76
N ALA A 460 -47.16 28.94 3.75
CA ALA A 460 -47.40 27.50 3.82
C ALA A 460 -46.25 26.72 3.16
N PHE A 461 -46.19 25.42 3.44
CA PHE A 461 -45.22 24.51 2.87
C PHE A 461 -45.89 23.49 1.95
N ILE A 462 -45.20 23.11 0.89
CA ILE A 462 -45.57 22.00 0.00
C ILE A 462 -44.47 20.95 0.11
N SER A 463 -44.81 19.77 0.59
CA SER A 463 -43.85 18.68 0.82
C SER A 463 -43.89 17.63 -0.29
N TYR A 464 -42.71 17.23 -0.75
CA TYR A 464 -42.49 16.17 -1.74
C TYR A 464 -41.81 15.01 -1.04
N ALA A 465 -42.55 13.92 -0.87
CA ALA A 465 -42.12 12.72 -0.15
C ALA A 465 -42.11 11.49 -1.07
N ARG A 466 -41.45 10.43 -0.61
CA ARG A 466 -41.44 9.09 -1.21
C ARG A 466 -42.86 8.54 -1.29
N ASN A 467 -43.19 8.06 -2.48
CA ASN A 467 -44.30 7.16 -2.75
C ASN A 467 -43.72 5.83 -3.27
N GLU A 468 -44.13 4.71 -2.66
CA GLU A 468 -43.62 3.38 -3.05
C GLU A 468 -44.08 2.97 -4.45
N ASP A 469 -45.26 3.44 -4.86
CA ASP A 469 -45.87 3.10 -6.14
C ASP A 469 -45.42 4.01 -7.29
N ASP A 470 -44.65 5.07 -7.01
CA ASP A 470 -44.19 6.03 -8.01
C ASP A 470 -42.66 6.19 -7.99
N GLN A 471 -42.00 5.63 -9.01
CA GLN A 471 -40.55 5.68 -9.19
C GLN A 471 -40.00 7.11 -9.37
N TYR A 472 -40.84 8.08 -9.72
CA TYR A 472 -40.46 9.49 -9.89
C TYR A 472 -40.59 10.33 -8.62
N THR A 473 -40.80 9.69 -7.47
CA THR A 473 -40.72 10.33 -6.15
C THR A 473 -39.39 10.00 -5.46
N LEU A 474 -39.12 10.62 -4.30
CA LEU A 474 -37.87 10.39 -3.55
C LEU A 474 -37.64 8.92 -3.23
N SER A 475 -36.38 8.48 -3.24
CA SER A 475 -35.98 7.15 -2.79
C SER A 475 -36.06 7.01 -1.27
N SER A 476 -35.94 8.10 -0.51
CA SER A 476 -36.17 8.13 0.93
C SER A 476 -36.68 9.48 1.40
N ASN A 477 -37.42 9.49 2.51
CA ASN A 477 -37.90 10.69 3.18
C ASN A 477 -36.88 11.29 4.16
N ARG A 478 -35.75 10.63 4.41
CA ARG A 478 -34.67 11.13 5.27
C ARG A 478 -33.61 11.84 4.44
N VAL A 479 -33.95 13.02 3.95
CA VAL A 479 -33.06 13.85 3.13
C VAL A 479 -32.20 14.70 4.06
N ILE A 480 -30.89 14.61 3.91
CA ILE A 480 -29.93 15.26 4.81
C ILE A 480 -29.00 16.25 4.11
N SER A 481 -28.92 16.19 2.78
CA SER A 481 -28.09 17.07 1.97
C SER A 481 -28.77 17.44 0.67
N ALA A 482 -28.45 18.64 0.19
CA ALA A 482 -28.95 19.16 -1.06
C ALA A 482 -27.91 20.07 -1.74
N TYR A 483 -27.86 20.04 -3.07
CA TYR A 483 -26.97 20.87 -3.89
C TYR A 483 -27.68 21.28 -5.19
N GLU A 484 -27.57 22.54 -5.59
CA GLU A 484 -28.05 23.02 -6.89
C GLU A 484 -26.91 22.90 -7.92
N SER A 485 -27.08 22.04 -8.91
CA SER A 485 -26.13 21.85 -10.01
C SER A 485 -26.21 22.97 -11.05
N SER A 486 -25.21 23.05 -11.93
CA SER A 486 -25.17 24.00 -13.05
C SER A 486 -26.35 23.87 -14.02
N GLU A 487 -27.01 22.70 -14.06
CA GLU A 487 -28.21 22.43 -14.86
C GLU A 487 -29.53 22.83 -14.17
N ASP A 488 -29.47 23.58 -13.07
CA ASP A 488 -30.60 23.95 -12.20
C ASP A 488 -31.36 22.73 -11.61
N LEU A 489 -30.73 21.57 -11.51
CA LEU A 489 -31.27 20.38 -10.83
C LEU A 489 -30.81 20.34 -9.38
N ILE A 490 -31.68 19.88 -8.48
CA ILE A 490 -31.37 19.70 -7.07
C ILE A 490 -30.92 18.26 -6.84
N TRP A 491 -29.64 18.08 -6.55
CA TRP A 491 -29.08 16.82 -6.11
C TRP A 491 -29.35 16.66 -4.61
N LEU A 492 -29.96 15.54 -4.24
CA LEU A 492 -30.45 15.26 -2.89
C LEU A 492 -29.80 13.99 -2.36
N GLY A 493 -29.16 14.11 -1.21
CA GLY A 493 -28.56 13.00 -0.50
C GLY A 493 -29.43 12.53 0.64
N THR A 494 -29.60 11.21 0.75
CA THR A 494 -30.42 10.58 1.79
C THR A 494 -29.55 9.84 2.79
N LEU A 495 -30.13 9.56 3.96
CA LEU A 495 -29.47 8.78 5.01
C LEU A 495 -29.37 7.28 4.66
N ASP A 496 -30.33 6.74 3.91
CA ASP A 496 -30.57 5.29 3.82
C ASP A 496 -30.79 4.74 2.40
N ASP A 497 -30.91 5.56 1.36
CA ASP A 497 -31.18 5.08 -0.01
C ASP A 497 -30.43 5.86 -1.12
N GLY A 498 -29.31 6.49 -0.77
CA GLY A 498 -28.37 7.13 -1.70
C GLY A 498 -28.82 8.49 -2.27
N ILE A 499 -28.63 8.64 -3.59
CA ILE A 499 -28.74 9.92 -4.33
C ILE A 499 -30.07 10.02 -5.09
N ASN A 500 -30.66 11.21 -5.06
CA ASN A 500 -31.85 11.60 -5.80
C ASN A 500 -31.55 12.87 -6.62
N ILE A 501 -32.16 13.00 -7.79
CA ILE A 501 -32.06 14.21 -8.64
C ILE A 501 -33.46 14.77 -8.83
N PHE A 502 -33.73 15.91 -8.22
CA PHE A 502 -35.02 16.56 -8.22
C PHE A 502 -35.02 17.76 -9.17
N ASN A 503 -36.00 17.80 -10.07
CA ASN A 503 -36.20 18.93 -10.96
C ASN A 503 -37.20 19.92 -10.32
N PRO A 504 -36.76 21.13 -9.91
CA PRO A 504 -37.63 22.08 -9.22
C PRO A 504 -38.67 22.74 -10.13
N ARG A 505 -38.55 22.64 -11.47
CA ARG A 505 -39.52 23.18 -12.42
C ARG A 505 -40.68 22.22 -12.65
N THR A 506 -40.37 20.94 -12.91
CA THR A 506 -41.36 19.89 -13.18
C THR A 506 -41.89 19.23 -11.90
N LYS A 507 -41.23 19.46 -10.75
CA LYS A 507 -41.51 18.83 -9.46
C LYS A 507 -41.43 17.30 -9.49
N SER A 508 -40.57 16.76 -10.35
CA SER A 508 -40.31 15.33 -10.51
C SER A 508 -38.94 14.94 -9.97
N ASN A 509 -38.81 13.72 -9.45
CA ASN A 509 -37.56 13.15 -8.95
C ASN A 509 -37.06 12.00 -9.82
N TYR A 510 -35.74 11.81 -9.87
CA TYR A 510 -35.10 10.62 -10.41
C TYR A 510 -34.24 9.95 -9.33
N ARG A 511 -34.39 8.63 -9.16
CA ARG A 511 -33.65 7.83 -8.17
C ARG A 511 -32.40 7.24 -8.83
N VAL A 512 -31.20 7.69 -8.44
CA VAL A 512 -29.95 7.25 -9.07
C VAL A 512 -29.72 5.74 -8.89
N ASN A 513 -29.95 5.22 -7.68
CA ASN A 513 -29.82 3.78 -7.38
C ASN A 513 -30.78 2.88 -8.19
N GLY A 514 -31.85 3.42 -8.77
CA GLY A 514 -32.75 2.68 -9.65
C GLY A 514 -32.13 2.38 -11.02
N LEU A 515 -31.08 3.13 -11.40
CA LEU A 515 -30.42 3.07 -12.70
C LEU A 515 -29.07 2.34 -12.64
N LEU A 516 -28.60 2.02 -11.44
CA LEU A 516 -27.34 1.33 -11.20
C LEU A 516 -27.55 -0.18 -11.08
N ASP A 517 -26.65 -0.95 -11.68
CA ASP A 517 -26.57 -2.40 -11.42
C ASP A 517 -26.35 -2.65 -9.92
N THR A 518 -26.79 -3.83 -9.43
CA THR A 518 -26.79 -4.15 -8.01
C THR A 518 -25.43 -3.99 -7.31
N GLN A 519 -24.33 -4.19 -8.04
CA GLN A 519 -22.97 -4.03 -7.51
C GLN A 519 -22.54 -2.57 -7.34
N TYR A 520 -23.16 -1.63 -8.08
CA TYR A 520 -22.83 -0.21 -8.06
C TYR A 520 -23.82 0.62 -7.22
N LYS A 521 -24.84 0.01 -6.61
CA LYS A 521 -25.78 0.76 -5.77
C LYS A 521 -25.10 1.43 -4.58
N ILE A 522 -25.37 2.72 -4.42
CA ILE A 522 -24.83 3.56 -3.36
C ILE A 522 -25.82 3.52 -2.18
N LYS A 523 -25.59 2.60 -1.24
CA LYS A 523 -26.43 2.45 -0.03
C LYS A 523 -25.91 3.23 1.20
N GLU A 524 -25.02 4.18 0.98
CA GLU A 524 -24.42 4.97 2.07
C GLU A 524 -25.14 6.28 2.33
N ILE A 525 -24.83 6.86 3.48
CA ILE A 525 -25.22 8.22 3.85
C ILE A 525 -24.48 9.21 2.94
N ILE A 526 -25.24 10.05 2.23
CA ILE A 526 -24.69 11.07 1.34
C ILE A 526 -24.64 12.42 2.04
N ARG A 527 -23.43 12.90 2.31
CA ARG A 527 -23.18 14.07 3.15
C ARG A 527 -23.14 15.37 2.38
N GLY A 528 -22.79 15.36 1.09
CA GLY A 528 -22.69 16.57 0.29
C GLY A 528 -22.33 16.28 -1.15
N PHE A 529 -22.41 17.32 -1.97
CA PHE A 529 -22.12 17.28 -3.40
C PHE A 529 -21.41 18.56 -3.79
N THR A 530 -20.56 18.49 -4.82
CA THR A 530 -20.04 19.67 -5.50
C THR A 530 -19.75 19.34 -6.96
N GLU A 531 -19.83 20.34 -7.83
CA GLU A 531 -19.51 20.24 -9.25
C GLU A 531 -18.17 20.94 -9.51
N ASP A 532 -17.25 20.27 -10.20
CA ASP A 532 -15.98 20.88 -10.58
C ASP A 532 -16.10 21.76 -11.82
N GLY A 533 -15.02 22.47 -12.17
CA GLY A 533 -15.01 23.38 -13.32
C GLY A 533 -15.17 22.73 -14.68
N GLU A 534 -15.17 21.40 -14.77
CA GLU A 534 -15.36 20.62 -16.00
C GLU A 534 -16.75 19.95 -16.05
N GLY A 535 -17.59 20.17 -15.03
CA GLY A 535 -18.95 19.62 -14.93
C GLY A 535 -18.99 18.21 -14.35
N ASN A 536 -17.89 17.71 -13.76
CA ASN A 536 -17.92 16.43 -13.07
C ASN A 536 -18.53 16.60 -11.68
N MET A 537 -19.28 15.58 -11.24
CA MET A 537 -19.94 15.58 -9.94
C MET A 537 -19.10 14.82 -8.91
N TRP A 538 -18.86 15.47 -7.78
CA TRP A 538 -18.16 14.92 -6.64
C TRP A 538 -19.12 14.71 -5.48
N VAL A 539 -19.09 13.54 -4.84
CA VAL A 539 -20.04 13.16 -3.80
C VAL A 539 -19.31 12.77 -2.52
N ALA A 540 -19.65 13.46 -1.42
CA ALA A 540 -19.18 13.13 -0.08
C ALA A 540 -20.04 12.02 0.53
N THR A 541 -19.41 10.92 0.96
CA THR A 541 -20.10 9.79 1.59
C THR A 541 -19.63 9.56 3.02
N ASN A 542 -20.47 8.90 3.83
CA ASN A 542 -20.04 8.40 5.13
C ASN A 542 -19.58 6.94 5.00
N GLY A 543 -18.27 6.71 4.83
CA GLY A 543 -17.66 5.39 4.92
C GLY A 543 -17.16 4.80 3.60
N ARG A 544 -17.49 5.40 2.44
CA ARG A 544 -16.96 5.00 1.11
C ARG A 544 -16.04 6.03 0.47
N GLY A 545 -15.65 7.06 1.21
CA GLY A 545 -14.76 8.12 0.74
C GLY A 545 -15.47 9.08 -0.21
N LEU A 546 -14.73 9.58 -1.21
CA LEU A 546 -15.22 10.51 -2.23
C LEU A 546 -15.61 9.74 -3.49
N LEU A 547 -16.81 9.96 -4.00
CA LEU A 547 -17.20 9.45 -5.31
C LEU A 547 -16.97 10.53 -6.36
N TYR A 548 -16.42 10.14 -7.49
CA TYR A 548 -16.24 10.96 -8.68
C TYR A 548 -17.08 10.41 -9.82
N ILE A 549 -17.94 11.23 -10.40
CA ILE A 549 -18.81 10.91 -11.53
C ILE A 549 -18.50 11.88 -12.67
N SER A 550 -18.03 11.36 -13.81
CA SER A 550 -17.62 12.22 -14.92
C SER A 550 -18.79 12.92 -15.61
N ALA A 551 -18.55 14.12 -16.14
CA ALA A 551 -19.53 14.85 -16.94
C ALA A 551 -20.03 14.02 -18.14
N GLU A 552 -19.15 13.25 -18.77
CA GLU A 552 -19.48 12.36 -19.88
C GLU A 552 -20.53 11.31 -19.50
N THR A 553 -20.38 10.67 -18.34
CA THR A 553 -21.33 9.62 -17.92
C THR A 553 -22.67 10.24 -17.53
N LEU A 554 -22.66 11.39 -16.84
CA LEU A 554 -23.87 12.15 -16.49
C LEU A 554 -24.66 12.55 -17.74
N GLN A 555 -23.99 13.09 -18.76
CA GLN A 555 -24.61 13.48 -20.03
C GLN A 555 -25.17 12.27 -20.80
N ALA A 556 -24.55 11.10 -20.65
CA ALA A 556 -25.04 9.85 -21.21
C ALA A 556 -26.20 9.22 -20.40
N GLY A 557 -26.63 9.84 -19.29
CA GLY A 557 -27.64 9.29 -18.39
C GLY A 557 -27.17 8.06 -17.60
N ARG A 558 -25.85 7.88 -17.50
CA ARG A 558 -25.18 6.83 -16.73
C ARG A 558 -24.61 7.43 -15.44
N PHE A 559 -24.40 6.58 -14.45
CA PHE A 559 -23.93 6.98 -13.11
C PHE A 559 -22.70 6.17 -12.68
N ASP A 560 -21.86 5.81 -13.65
CA ASP A 560 -20.59 5.15 -13.38
C ASP A 560 -19.69 6.06 -12.52
N TYR A 561 -19.08 5.52 -11.48
CA TYR A 561 -18.27 6.31 -10.55
C TYR A 561 -16.93 5.66 -10.22
N GLN A 562 -15.95 6.51 -9.94
CA GLN A 562 -14.69 6.14 -9.29
C GLN A 562 -14.78 6.50 -7.80
N MET A 563 -14.14 5.71 -6.94
CA MET A 563 -14.03 5.99 -5.51
C MET A 563 -12.59 6.38 -5.19
N LEU A 564 -12.43 7.41 -4.38
CA LEU A 564 -11.19 7.70 -3.67
C LEU A 564 -11.40 7.30 -2.21
N VAL A 565 -10.52 6.45 -1.69
CA VAL A 565 -10.58 5.89 -0.33
C VAL A 565 -9.29 6.16 0.45
N ARG A 566 -9.23 5.67 1.69
CA ARG A 566 -8.09 5.83 2.60
C ARG A 566 -6.81 5.27 2.00
N GLU A 567 -6.92 4.14 1.30
CA GLU A 567 -5.82 3.48 0.61
C GLU A 567 -5.23 4.34 -0.51
N ASP A 568 -6.04 5.23 -1.12
CA ASP A 568 -5.59 6.17 -2.15
C ASP A 568 -4.93 7.43 -1.56
N GLY A 569 -5.08 7.67 -0.25
CA GLY A 569 -4.48 8.81 0.46
C GLY A 569 -5.44 9.65 1.32
N LEU A 570 -6.74 9.34 1.35
CA LEU A 570 -7.67 10.04 2.24
C LEU A 570 -7.35 9.78 3.73
N PRO A 571 -7.48 10.77 4.63
CA PRO A 571 -7.28 10.55 6.06
C PRO A 571 -8.41 9.73 6.71
N SER A 572 -9.61 9.76 6.11
CA SER A 572 -10.79 9.00 6.53
C SER A 572 -11.74 8.78 5.36
N ASN A 573 -12.42 7.62 5.32
CA ASN A 573 -13.48 7.33 4.34
C ASN A 573 -14.80 8.04 4.68
N SER A 574 -14.89 8.72 5.82
CA SER A 574 -16.05 9.52 6.20
C SER A 574 -15.81 10.98 5.88
N ILE A 575 -16.49 11.45 4.83
CA ILE A 575 -16.41 12.83 4.34
C ILE A 575 -17.59 13.61 4.91
N ALA A 576 -17.30 14.69 5.62
CA ALA A 576 -18.29 15.53 6.29
C ALA A 576 -18.83 16.63 5.39
N GLY A 577 -17.96 17.32 4.64
CA GLY A 577 -18.31 18.41 3.72
C GLY A 577 -17.38 18.43 2.51
N ILE A 578 -17.81 19.09 1.44
CA ILE A 578 -17.06 19.11 0.18
C ILE A 578 -17.35 20.40 -0.60
N GLU A 579 -16.31 21.07 -1.07
CA GLU A 579 -16.41 22.33 -1.81
C GLU A 579 -15.42 22.32 -2.99
N TYR A 580 -15.88 22.67 -4.19
CA TYR A 580 -14.99 23.03 -5.30
C TYR A 580 -14.53 24.48 -5.13
N ALA A 581 -13.22 24.66 -4.93
CA ALA A 581 -12.68 25.94 -4.52
C ALA A 581 -12.17 26.80 -5.68
N ALA A 582 -11.97 28.10 -5.41
CA ALA A 582 -11.53 29.09 -6.39
C ALA A 582 -10.08 28.90 -6.87
N ASP A 583 -9.32 27.98 -6.27
CA ASP A 583 -8.01 27.53 -6.74
C ASP A 583 -8.10 26.36 -7.74
N GLY A 584 -9.30 25.86 -8.03
CA GLY A 584 -9.54 24.77 -8.98
C GLY A 584 -9.40 23.37 -8.37
N TYR A 585 -9.36 23.25 -7.05
CA TYR A 585 -9.25 21.97 -6.34
C TYR A 585 -10.53 21.64 -5.59
N ILE A 586 -10.72 20.36 -5.31
CA ILE A 586 -11.77 19.89 -4.41
C ILE A 586 -11.23 19.92 -2.99
N TRP A 587 -11.93 20.58 -2.09
CA TRP A 587 -11.63 20.58 -0.66
C TRP A 587 -12.69 19.80 0.08
N ALA A 588 -12.29 18.73 0.76
CA ALA A 588 -13.20 17.86 1.49
C ALA A 588 -12.81 17.78 2.96
N SER A 589 -13.76 18.03 3.85
CA SER A 589 -13.56 17.87 5.29
C SER A 589 -13.90 16.46 5.72
N THR A 590 -13.15 15.94 6.69
CA THR A 590 -13.31 14.56 7.19
C THR A 590 -13.37 14.54 8.71
N TYR A 591 -13.54 13.36 9.31
CA TYR A 591 -13.41 13.19 10.77
C TYR A 591 -11.94 13.11 11.25
N LYS A 592 -10.96 13.24 10.35
CA LYS A 592 -9.52 13.15 10.63
C LYS A 592 -8.69 14.22 9.87
N GLY A 593 -9.27 15.40 9.65
CA GLY A 593 -8.61 16.52 8.99
C GLY A 593 -9.31 16.94 7.70
N LEU A 594 -8.69 17.89 7.01
CA LEU A 594 -9.16 18.47 5.75
C LEU A 594 -8.28 17.96 4.61
N VAL A 595 -8.84 17.61 3.46
CA VAL A 595 -8.08 17.14 2.30
C VAL A 595 -8.32 18.05 1.10
N LYS A 596 -7.24 18.41 0.42
CA LYS A 596 -7.23 19.06 -0.89
C LYS A 596 -6.97 18.00 -1.96
N VAL A 597 -7.84 17.89 -2.94
CA VAL A 597 -7.79 16.89 -4.02
C VAL A 597 -7.68 17.59 -5.36
N ASN A 598 -6.67 17.20 -6.15
CA ASN A 598 -6.56 17.64 -7.53
C ASN A 598 -7.59 16.89 -8.38
N PRO A 599 -8.59 17.56 -9.00
CA PRO A 599 -9.64 16.88 -9.74
C PRO A 599 -9.14 16.20 -11.03
N LYS A 600 -7.91 16.52 -11.49
CA LYS A 600 -7.32 15.97 -12.72
C LYS A 600 -6.39 14.79 -12.46
N THR A 601 -5.58 14.86 -11.41
CA THR A 601 -4.58 13.83 -11.08
C THR A 601 -5.03 12.90 -9.95
N PHE A 602 -6.07 13.28 -9.19
CA PHE A 602 -6.50 12.65 -7.95
C PHE A 602 -5.46 12.67 -6.82
N GLU A 603 -4.38 13.44 -6.98
CA GLU A 603 -3.39 13.65 -5.91
C GLU A 603 -4.03 14.41 -4.74
N MET A 604 -3.68 14.00 -3.52
CA MET A 604 -4.29 14.49 -2.30
C MET A 604 -3.25 15.07 -1.35
N LYS A 605 -3.58 16.22 -0.74
CA LYS A 605 -2.82 16.82 0.37
C LYS A 605 -3.71 16.94 1.60
N VAL A 606 -3.24 16.42 2.73
CA VAL A 606 -3.97 16.41 4.00
C VAL A 606 -3.49 17.54 4.90
N PHE A 607 -4.44 18.21 5.54
CA PHE A 607 -4.20 19.23 6.56
C PHE A 607 -4.84 18.76 7.87
N THR A 608 -4.13 19.01 8.97
CA THR A 608 -4.49 18.61 10.34
C THR A 608 -4.25 19.78 11.29
N THR A 609 -4.53 19.61 12.58
CA THR A 609 -4.15 20.55 13.64
C THR A 609 -2.64 20.88 13.61
N ALA A 610 -1.78 19.95 13.20
CA ALA A 610 -0.34 20.20 13.01
C ALA A 610 -0.03 21.24 11.91
N HIS A 611 -0.97 21.46 10.98
CA HIS A 611 -0.89 22.44 9.91
C HIS A 611 -1.59 23.76 10.28
N GLY A 612 -2.28 23.84 11.42
CA GLY A 612 -2.99 25.03 11.89
C GLY A 612 -4.51 24.94 11.85
N LEU A 613 -5.12 23.79 11.54
CA LEU A 613 -6.57 23.62 11.69
C LEU A 613 -6.99 23.71 13.17
N LYS A 614 -8.23 24.17 13.43
CA LYS A 614 -8.75 24.22 14.81
C LYS A 614 -9.00 22.84 15.39
N ASP A 615 -9.48 21.92 14.57
CA ASP A 615 -9.84 20.56 14.95
C ASP A 615 -9.69 19.66 13.72
N ASN A 616 -9.41 18.38 13.94
CA ASN A 616 -9.39 17.36 12.89
C ASN A 616 -10.80 16.79 12.63
N ASN A 617 -11.74 16.94 13.57
CA ASN A 617 -13.08 16.38 13.43
C ASN A 617 -14.09 17.41 12.90
N PHE A 618 -14.36 17.37 11.60
CA PHE A 618 -15.27 18.31 10.95
C PHE A 618 -16.73 17.85 10.98
N ASN A 619 -17.63 18.83 11.08
CA ASN A 619 -19.06 18.58 11.05
C ASN A 619 -19.61 18.60 9.63
N SER A 620 -20.65 17.79 9.41
CA SER A 620 -21.33 17.77 8.12
C SER A 620 -22.05 19.07 7.85
N MET A 621 -22.06 19.54 6.59
CA MET A 621 -22.76 20.77 6.16
C MET A 621 -22.25 22.09 6.74
N SER A 622 -21.26 22.05 7.60
CA SER A 622 -20.61 23.23 8.18
C SER A 622 -19.47 23.70 7.28
N HIS A 623 -19.78 24.11 6.05
CA HIS A 623 -18.77 24.61 5.11
C HIS A 623 -19.36 25.63 4.15
N THR A 624 -18.54 26.58 3.70
CA THR A 624 -18.91 27.53 2.65
C THR A 624 -17.68 28.20 2.03
N GLN A 625 -17.81 28.68 0.79
CA GLN A 625 -16.82 29.54 0.14
C GLN A 625 -17.25 31.01 0.11
N LEU A 626 -16.41 31.89 0.66
CA LEU A 626 -16.61 33.33 0.65
C LEU A 626 -16.47 33.93 -0.76
N PRO A 627 -17.08 35.11 -1.03
CA PRO A 627 -17.00 35.76 -2.34
C PRO A 627 -15.58 36.11 -2.82
N ASP A 628 -14.62 36.22 -1.89
CA ASP A 628 -13.21 36.46 -2.19
C ASP A 628 -12.40 35.17 -2.46
N GLY A 629 -13.05 34.00 -2.37
CA GLY A 629 -12.46 32.68 -2.63
C GLY A 629 -11.93 31.97 -1.39
N ARG A 630 -11.93 32.61 -0.21
CA ARG A 630 -11.58 31.95 1.05
C ARG A 630 -12.60 30.87 1.42
N LEU A 631 -12.13 29.81 2.06
CA LEU A 631 -12.97 28.71 2.55
C LEU A 631 -13.18 28.83 4.05
N VAL A 632 -14.36 28.42 4.50
CA VAL A 632 -14.71 28.31 5.91
C VAL A 632 -15.23 26.90 6.17
N PHE A 633 -14.64 26.22 7.14
CA PHE A 633 -15.09 24.89 7.59
C PHE A 633 -15.31 24.90 9.11
N GLY A 634 -16.44 24.35 9.54
CA GLY A 634 -16.83 24.19 10.93
C GLY A 634 -16.58 22.77 11.44
N SER A 635 -16.11 22.69 12.67
CA SER A 635 -15.74 21.47 13.36
C SER A 635 -16.47 21.34 14.69
N THR A 636 -16.13 20.31 15.46
CA THR A 636 -16.63 20.11 16.82
C THR A 636 -16.13 21.14 17.83
N SER A 637 -15.11 21.93 17.47
CA SER A 637 -14.44 22.87 18.37
C SER A 637 -14.41 24.33 17.89
N GLY A 638 -15.05 24.64 16.76
CA GLY A 638 -15.13 25.98 16.20
C GLY A 638 -15.07 26.01 14.68
N ILE A 639 -14.50 27.08 14.11
CA ILE A 639 -14.32 27.23 12.66
C ILE A 639 -12.87 27.50 12.28
N SER A 640 -12.48 27.04 11.09
CA SER A 640 -11.22 27.35 10.42
C SER A 640 -11.49 28.07 9.10
N ILE A 641 -10.84 29.22 8.90
CA ILE A 641 -10.94 30.08 7.73
C ILE A 641 -9.58 30.19 7.07
N PHE A 642 -9.49 30.00 5.76
CA PHE A 642 -8.20 30.09 5.04
C PHE A 642 -8.38 30.45 3.56
N ASP A 643 -7.33 30.97 2.94
CA ASP A 643 -7.27 31.19 1.49
C ASP A 643 -6.62 29.98 0.80
N PRO A 644 -7.36 29.18 0.01
CA PRO A 644 -6.83 27.97 -0.61
C PRO A 644 -5.68 28.26 -1.59
N LYS A 645 -5.57 29.49 -2.14
CA LYS A 645 -4.48 29.88 -3.04
C LYS A 645 -3.16 30.12 -2.32
N GLN A 646 -3.19 30.47 -1.03
CA GLN A 646 -1.99 30.72 -0.23
C GLN A 646 -1.34 29.43 0.27
N LEU A 647 -2.11 28.34 0.38
CA LEU A 647 -1.64 27.03 0.83
C LEU A 647 -0.90 26.21 -0.26
N ALA A 648 -0.64 26.81 -1.43
CA ALA A 648 -0.26 26.11 -2.66
C ALA A 648 1.26 25.91 -2.86
N LYS A 649 2.12 26.22 -1.89
CA LYS A 649 3.58 26.15 -2.08
C LYS A 649 4.30 25.55 -0.87
N GLU A 650 4.83 24.35 -1.05
CA GLU A 650 6.28 24.02 -1.06
C GLU A 650 6.47 22.52 -0.87
N GLN A 651 7.30 21.92 -1.72
CA GLN A 651 7.78 20.56 -1.54
C GLN A 651 8.99 20.64 -0.62
N ARG A 652 8.78 20.30 0.65
CA ARG A 652 9.86 20.28 1.65
C ARG A 652 10.71 19.05 1.42
N HIS A 653 12.01 19.25 1.27
CA HIS A 653 12.95 18.15 1.33
C HIS A 653 13.04 17.71 2.79
N PHE A 654 12.84 16.42 3.06
CA PHE A 654 13.03 15.87 4.40
C PHE A 654 13.90 14.61 4.29
N PRO A 655 15.02 14.54 5.01
CA PRO A 655 15.89 13.38 4.97
C PRO A 655 15.28 12.21 5.74
N ILE A 656 15.65 11.00 5.31
CA ILE A 656 15.30 9.75 5.99
C ILE A 656 16.60 9.14 6.47
N GLU A 657 16.66 8.79 7.75
CA GLU A 657 17.86 8.25 8.37
C GLU A 657 17.55 6.93 9.10
N ILE A 658 18.50 5.99 9.05
CA ILE A 658 18.42 4.75 9.84
C ILE A 658 19.05 5.05 11.21
N THR A 659 18.21 5.19 12.23
CA THR A 659 18.61 5.68 13.55
C THR A 659 19.20 4.60 14.44
N GLN A 660 18.69 3.37 14.35
CA GLN A 660 19.13 2.24 15.19
C GLN A 660 19.16 0.91 14.42
N PHE A 661 20.09 0.03 14.80
CA PHE A 661 20.13 -1.36 14.38
C PHE A 661 20.05 -2.27 15.60
N HIS A 662 19.11 -3.20 15.58
CA HIS A 662 18.89 -4.17 16.63
C HIS A 662 19.45 -5.50 16.18
N LYS A 663 20.26 -6.08 17.05
CA LYS A 663 20.76 -7.44 16.92
C LYS A 663 20.41 -8.17 18.20
N LEU A 664 19.46 -9.10 18.12
CA LEU A 664 18.80 -9.70 19.28
C LEU A 664 18.24 -8.61 20.21
N ASN A 665 18.70 -8.54 21.46
CA ASN A 665 18.32 -7.51 22.44
C ASN A 665 19.35 -6.38 22.59
N THR A 666 20.33 -6.30 21.69
CA THR A 666 21.39 -5.28 21.73
C THR A 666 21.17 -4.26 20.63
N VAL A 667 21.21 -2.98 21.01
CA VAL A 667 21.06 -1.83 20.10
C VAL A 667 22.44 -1.34 19.68
N TYR A 668 22.60 -1.12 18.38
CA TYR A 668 23.80 -0.57 17.75
C TYR A 668 23.40 0.69 16.96
N ASN A 669 24.29 1.68 16.93
CA ASN A 669 24.12 2.85 16.07
C ASN A 669 24.66 2.49 14.66
N PRO A 670 23.82 2.44 13.62
CA PRO A 670 24.22 2.04 12.26
C PRO A 670 25.30 2.96 11.67
N ALA A 671 25.34 4.22 12.09
CA ALA A 671 26.35 5.16 11.66
C ALA A 671 27.76 4.71 12.08
N VAL A 672 27.93 4.16 13.30
CA VAL A 672 29.22 3.58 13.79
C VAL A 672 29.70 2.51 12.81
N ILE A 673 28.75 1.69 12.37
CA ILE A 673 29.04 0.55 11.52
C ILE A 673 29.43 1.07 10.15
N LYS A 674 28.60 1.89 9.51
CA LYS A 674 28.85 2.48 8.17
C LYS A 674 30.21 3.19 8.04
N ASN A 675 30.69 3.87 9.08
CA ASN A 675 32.01 4.54 9.05
C ASN A 675 33.21 3.62 9.34
N SER A 676 33.00 2.44 9.94
CA SER A 676 34.08 1.49 10.28
C SER A 676 34.16 0.31 9.31
N LEU A 677 33.01 -0.11 8.77
CA LEU A 677 32.80 -1.22 7.86
C LEU A 677 31.56 -0.80 7.02
N ASP A 678 31.65 -0.64 5.70
CA ASP A 678 30.51 -0.26 4.84
C ASP A 678 29.29 -1.25 4.90
N GLU A 679 29.33 -2.23 5.81
CA GLU A 679 28.40 -3.33 6.00
C GLU A 679 28.24 -3.71 7.49
N ILE A 680 27.02 -4.10 7.87
CA ILE A 680 26.70 -4.75 9.13
C ILE A 680 26.92 -6.26 8.96
N VAL A 681 27.77 -6.87 9.78
CA VAL A 681 27.99 -8.32 9.76
C VAL A 681 27.33 -9.00 10.94
N VAL A 682 26.43 -9.95 10.67
CA VAL A 682 25.77 -10.79 11.68
C VAL A 682 26.11 -12.27 11.49
N GLN A 683 26.08 -13.02 12.58
CA GLN A 683 26.32 -14.47 12.60
C GLN A 683 25.02 -15.22 12.34
N HIS A 684 25.12 -16.50 11.98
CA HIS A 684 23.94 -17.32 11.69
C HIS A 684 23.00 -17.56 12.90
N ASP A 685 23.49 -17.34 14.13
CA ASP A 685 22.75 -17.48 15.37
C ASP A 685 22.08 -16.18 15.82
N ASP A 686 22.37 -15.07 15.14
CA ASP A 686 21.70 -13.79 15.30
C ASP A 686 20.35 -13.80 14.57
N TYR A 687 19.43 -14.65 15.04
CA TYR A 687 18.17 -14.96 14.36
C TYR A 687 17.15 -13.82 14.34
N LEU A 688 17.40 -12.71 15.03
CA LEU A 688 16.53 -11.54 15.09
C LEU A 688 17.36 -10.30 14.82
N VAL A 689 17.05 -9.60 13.71
CA VAL A 689 17.64 -8.30 13.37
C VAL A 689 16.53 -7.29 13.13
N GLY A 690 16.75 -6.05 13.53
CA GLY A 690 15.80 -4.97 13.35
C GLY A 690 16.46 -3.66 12.94
N PHE A 691 15.72 -2.82 12.25
CA PHE A 691 16.13 -1.49 11.83
C PHE A 691 15.09 -0.51 12.34
N GLU A 692 15.52 0.55 13.02
CA GLU A 692 14.70 1.73 13.28
C GLU A 692 15.17 2.85 12.37
N PHE A 693 14.22 3.63 11.89
CA PHE A 693 14.46 4.73 10.97
C PHE A 693 13.58 5.92 11.37
N ALA A 694 13.89 7.10 10.87
CA ALA A 694 13.09 8.30 11.10
C ALA A 694 13.07 9.17 9.85
N GLY A 695 11.94 9.81 9.58
CA GLY A 695 11.85 10.92 8.65
C GLY A 695 11.99 12.19 9.45
N LEU A 696 13.02 12.98 9.17
CA LEU A 696 13.38 14.18 9.93
C LEU A 696 12.53 15.38 9.46
N ASP A 697 11.21 15.18 9.46
CA ASP A 697 10.19 16.21 9.31
C ASP A 697 9.46 16.35 10.65
N TYR A 698 9.59 17.52 11.25
CA TYR A 698 9.06 17.78 12.56
C TYR A 698 7.64 18.35 12.56
N VAL A 699 6.97 18.57 11.41
CA VAL A 699 5.59 19.10 11.40
C VAL A 699 4.64 18.16 12.14
N SER A 700 4.57 16.92 11.66
CA SER A 700 3.76 15.85 12.23
C SER A 700 4.50 14.51 12.07
N PRO A 701 5.51 14.23 12.92
CA PRO A 701 6.35 13.04 12.79
C PRO A 701 5.56 11.72 12.76
N ASP A 702 4.47 11.65 13.54
CA ASP A 702 3.58 10.49 13.63
C ASP A 702 2.78 10.21 12.35
N ASP A 703 2.60 11.22 11.49
CA ASP A 703 1.87 11.09 10.22
C ASP A 703 2.79 10.67 9.05
N ASN A 704 4.11 10.59 9.29
CA ASN A 704 5.07 10.14 8.29
C ASN A 704 4.83 8.66 7.94
N LYS A 705 4.84 8.35 6.65
CA LYS A 705 4.67 6.98 6.14
C LYS A 705 6.00 6.44 5.65
N PHE A 706 6.28 5.16 5.84
CA PHE A 706 7.52 4.54 5.37
C PHE A 706 7.24 3.27 4.58
N LYS A 707 8.11 2.99 3.61
CA LYS A 707 8.22 1.69 2.94
C LYS A 707 9.65 1.20 3.06
N TYR A 708 9.83 -0.08 3.32
CA TYR A 708 11.15 -0.67 3.42
C TYR A 708 11.23 -1.97 2.62
N ARG A 709 12.46 -2.41 2.34
CA ARG A 709 12.74 -3.74 1.80
C ARG A 709 14.16 -4.17 2.11
N LEU A 710 14.38 -5.47 2.21
CA LEU A 710 15.69 -6.10 2.29
C LEU A 710 15.99 -6.78 0.96
N ILE A 711 16.77 -6.11 0.10
CA ILE A 711 17.18 -6.65 -1.20
C ILE A 711 17.93 -7.97 -0.98
N GLY A 712 17.47 -9.02 -1.66
CA GLY A 712 17.96 -10.40 -1.49
C GLY A 712 17.03 -11.27 -0.62
N PHE A 713 16.02 -10.68 0.03
CA PHE A 713 15.02 -11.37 0.82
C PHE A 713 13.59 -10.98 0.39
N ASP A 714 13.27 -9.68 0.39
CA ASP A 714 11.95 -9.19 0.00
C ASP A 714 11.81 -9.06 -1.53
N PRO A 715 10.71 -9.55 -2.13
CA PRO A 715 10.46 -9.41 -3.57
C PRO A 715 10.04 -7.98 -3.97
N ASP A 716 9.30 -7.29 -3.10
CA ASP A 716 8.71 -5.96 -3.33
C ASP A 716 8.87 -5.07 -2.08
N TRP A 717 8.48 -3.80 -2.18
CA TRP A 717 8.42 -2.89 -1.03
C TRP A 717 7.36 -3.32 -0.02
N VAL A 718 7.70 -3.23 1.26
CA VAL A 718 6.81 -3.51 2.40
C VAL A 718 6.39 -2.20 3.05
N ASP A 719 5.08 -1.97 3.19
CA ASP A 719 4.56 -0.82 3.92
C ASP A 719 4.82 -0.96 5.43
N ALA A 720 5.40 0.07 6.04
CA ALA A 720 5.65 0.11 7.47
C ALA A 720 4.37 0.49 8.24
N SER A 721 3.47 -0.48 8.42
CA SER A 721 2.20 -0.25 9.13
C SER A 721 2.37 -0.04 10.64
N GLU A 722 3.47 -0.53 11.22
CA GLU A 722 3.78 -0.46 12.67
C GLU A 722 4.86 0.60 12.97
N GLY A 723 4.64 1.82 12.47
CA GLY A 723 5.52 2.95 12.75
C GLY A 723 6.87 2.86 12.01
N ASN A 724 7.95 3.17 12.72
CA ASN A 724 9.24 3.48 12.12
C ASN A 724 10.30 2.35 12.31
N LYS A 725 9.84 1.09 12.32
CA LYS A 725 10.68 -0.10 12.57
C LYS A 725 10.44 -1.21 11.54
N ALA A 726 11.50 -1.93 11.19
CA ALA A 726 11.47 -3.13 10.37
C ALA A 726 12.21 -4.27 11.07
N VAL A 727 11.60 -5.45 11.18
CA VAL A 727 12.16 -6.59 11.92
C VAL A 727 12.18 -7.84 11.04
N TYR A 728 13.34 -8.49 10.95
CA TYR A 728 13.52 -9.73 10.21
C TYR A 728 13.94 -10.86 11.15
N THR A 729 13.43 -12.05 10.88
CA THR A 729 13.75 -13.26 11.65
C THR A 729 14.33 -14.35 10.76
N ASN A 730 15.29 -15.12 11.29
CA ASN A 730 15.90 -16.28 10.64
C ASN A 730 16.38 -16.02 9.21
N LEU A 731 17.05 -14.90 8.97
CA LEU A 731 17.60 -14.58 7.65
C LEU A 731 18.60 -15.67 7.21
N PRO A 732 18.47 -16.21 5.99
CA PRO A 732 19.47 -17.11 5.43
C PRO A 732 20.86 -16.45 5.35
N SER A 733 21.91 -17.25 5.21
CA SER A 733 23.24 -16.71 4.97
C SER A 733 23.33 -16.08 3.59
N GLY A 734 23.81 -14.85 3.50
CA GLY A 734 23.88 -14.10 2.24
C GLY A 734 24.23 -12.64 2.46
N ASP A 735 24.34 -11.92 1.35
CA ASP A 735 24.55 -10.47 1.32
C ASP A 735 23.22 -9.80 1.00
N TYR A 736 22.83 -8.85 1.85
CA TYR A 736 21.57 -8.13 1.79
C TYR A 736 21.81 -6.62 1.80
N THR A 737 20.86 -5.86 1.28
CA THR A 737 20.84 -4.40 1.43
C THR A 737 19.48 -3.97 1.94
N PHE A 738 19.43 -3.42 3.14
CA PHE A 738 18.21 -2.81 3.67
C PHE A 738 18.04 -1.43 3.04
N GLN A 739 16.83 -1.13 2.57
CA GLN A 739 16.43 0.16 2.04
C GLN A 739 15.15 0.61 2.70
N VAL A 740 15.05 1.92 2.97
CA VAL A 740 13.83 2.55 3.46
C VAL A 740 13.62 3.88 2.74
N ILE A 741 12.40 4.11 2.30
CA ILE A 741 11.89 5.36 1.75
C ILE A 741 10.68 5.78 2.59
N GLY A 742 10.22 7.02 2.41
CA GLY A 742 9.14 7.54 3.22
C GLY A 742 8.49 8.75 2.60
N ALA A 743 7.28 9.04 3.05
CA ALA A 743 6.54 10.24 2.75
C ALA A 743 6.30 11.06 4.02
N ASN A 744 6.46 12.37 3.90
CA ASN A 744 6.15 13.29 4.98
C ASN A 744 4.64 13.44 5.21
N SER A 745 4.25 14.23 6.19
CA SER A 745 2.85 14.53 6.49
C SER A 745 2.09 15.18 5.32
N ASP A 746 2.81 15.80 4.38
CA ASP A 746 2.24 16.37 3.14
C ASP A 746 2.01 15.32 2.03
N GLY A 747 2.43 14.06 2.23
CA GLY A 747 2.27 12.96 1.27
C GLY A 747 3.35 12.88 0.18
N HIS A 748 4.41 13.69 0.25
CA HIS A 748 5.50 13.66 -0.72
C HIS A 748 6.51 12.57 -0.37
N TRP A 749 6.72 11.62 -1.28
CA TRP A 749 7.71 10.55 -1.10
C TRP A 749 9.13 11.02 -1.41
N ASN A 750 10.05 10.77 -0.48
CA ASN A 750 11.49 10.80 -0.72
C ASN A 750 11.95 9.40 -1.17
N GLU A 751 12.13 9.24 -2.49
CA GLU A 751 12.54 7.98 -3.13
C GLU A 751 14.05 7.70 -3.02
N GLU A 752 14.87 8.70 -2.67
CA GLU A 752 16.30 8.46 -2.41
C GLU A 752 16.49 7.64 -1.14
N GLY A 753 15.75 7.99 -0.09
CA GLY A 753 15.67 7.24 1.17
C GLY A 753 17.02 7.01 1.86
N ALA A 754 17.09 5.96 2.67
CA ALA A 754 18.31 5.49 3.31
C ALA A 754 18.57 4.01 3.01
N SER A 755 19.85 3.63 3.00
CA SER A 755 20.23 2.23 2.81
C SER A 755 21.49 1.83 3.58
N ILE A 756 21.56 0.54 3.93
CA ILE A 756 22.70 -0.07 4.61
C ILE A 756 22.87 -1.55 4.20
N LYS A 757 24.12 -1.99 4.02
CA LYS A 757 24.43 -3.40 3.71
C LYS A 757 24.40 -4.26 4.96
N LEU A 758 23.88 -5.48 4.84
CA LEU A 758 23.80 -6.49 5.89
C LEU A 758 24.34 -7.83 5.35
N VAL A 759 25.32 -8.41 6.03
CA VAL A 759 25.94 -9.69 5.66
C VAL A 759 25.68 -10.72 6.75
N VAL A 760 24.97 -11.81 6.41
CA VAL A 760 24.68 -12.92 7.32
C VAL A 760 25.66 -14.07 7.05
N LYS A 761 26.57 -14.34 8.00
CA LYS A 761 27.56 -15.42 7.85
C LYS A 761 26.90 -16.81 7.88
N PRO A 762 27.38 -17.79 7.08
CA PRO A 762 26.86 -19.15 7.10
C PRO A 762 27.23 -19.89 8.40
N PRO A 763 26.40 -20.84 8.85
CA PRO A 763 26.77 -21.70 9.96
C PRO A 763 27.98 -22.57 9.65
N ILE A 764 28.69 -22.99 10.71
CA ILE A 764 29.96 -23.73 10.58
C ILE A 764 29.77 -25.01 9.74
N TRP A 765 28.60 -25.66 9.80
CA TRP A 765 28.27 -26.87 9.03
C TRP A 765 27.94 -26.61 7.54
N LEU A 766 27.71 -25.36 7.14
CA LEU A 766 27.61 -24.94 5.74
C LEU A 766 28.88 -24.21 5.26
N SER A 767 29.92 -24.15 6.09
CA SER A 767 31.20 -23.54 5.72
C SER A 767 31.93 -24.37 4.65
N PHE A 768 32.85 -23.72 3.93
CA PHE A 768 33.75 -24.39 2.98
C PHE A 768 34.49 -25.58 3.61
N TRP A 769 34.94 -25.44 4.86
CA TRP A 769 35.61 -26.51 5.60
C TRP A 769 34.68 -27.70 5.92
N ALA A 770 33.40 -27.44 6.19
CA ALA A 770 32.44 -28.52 6.39
C ALA A 770 32.23 -29.33 5.12
N TYR A 771 32.17 -28.71 3.94
CA TYR A 771 32.10 -29.45 2.67
C TYR A 771 33.35 -30.30 2.41
N ILE A 772 34.53 -29.83 2.80
CA ILE A 772 35.76 -30.65 2.77
C ILE A 772 35.61 -31.88 3.68
N VAL A 773 35.13 -31.69 4.91
CA VAL A 773 34.89 -32.80 5.85
C VAL A 773 33.83 -33.77 5.31
N TYR A 774 32.73 -33.26 4.74
CA TYR A 774 31.69 -34.07 4.11
C TYR A 774 32.21 -34.88 2.94
N PHE A 775 33.06 -34.27 2.09
CA PHE A 775 33.72 -34.96 0.99
C PHE A 775 34.58 -36.13 1.50
N PHE A 776 35.38 -35.91 2.55
CA PHE A 776 36.20 -36.97 3.14
C PHE A 776 35.38 -38.04 3.85
N MET A 777 34.31 -37.69 4.56
CA MET A 777 33.38 -38.67 5.13
C MET A 777 32.70 -39.50 4.04
N PHE A 778 32.27 -38.87 2.95
CA PHE A 778 31.67 -39.55 1.81
C PHE A 778 32.68 -40.50 1.13
N MET A 779 33.91 -40.05 0.93
CA MET A 779 35.02 -40.89 0.48
C MET A 779 35.28 -42.07 1.44
N LEU A 780 35.24 -41.85 2.75
CA LEU A 780 35.38 -42.91 3.74
C LEU A 780 34.22 -43.90 3.66
N VAL A 781 32.98 -43.43 3.51
CA VAL A 781 31.80 -44.28 3.29
C VAL A 781 31.95 -45.08 2.00
N ILE A 782 32.42 -44.48 0.90
CA ILE A 782 32.71 -45.21 -0.34
C ILE A 782 33.82 -46.24 -0.12
N LEU A 783 34.89 -45.90 0.59
CA LEU A 783 35.99 -46.83 0.88
C LEU A 783 35.53 -47.99 1.77
N VAL A 784 34.70 -47.71 2.78
CA VAL A 784 34.11 -48.71 3.67
C VAL A 784 33.09 -49.56 2.91
N ALA A 785 32.25 -48.98 2.06
CA ALA A 785 31.31 -49.68 1.19
C ALA A 785 32.05 -50.53 0.16
N ALA A 786 33.11 -50.01 -0.47
CA ALA A 786 33.97 -50.76 -1.38
C ALA A 786 34.70 -51.89 -0.64
N ARG A 787 35.13 -51.67 0.61
CA ARG A 787 35.70 -52.71 1.46
C ARG A 787 34.65 -53.76 1.85
N MET A 788 33.42 -53.36 2.17
CA MET A 788 32.30 -54.26 2.45
C MET A 788 31.88 -55.04 1.21
N LEU A 789 31.87 -54.42 0.02
CA LEU A 789 31.62 -55.06 -1.27
C LEU A 789 32.75 -56.03 -1.60
N ARG A 790 34.02 -55.67 -1.37
CA ARG A 790 35.14 -56.61 -1.52
C ARG A 790 35.01 -57.80 -0.57
N LEU A 791 34.72 -57.56 0.71
CA LEU A 791 34.51 -58.63 1.69
C LEU A 791 33.26 -59.47 1.39
N ARG A 792 32.19 -58.86 0.87
CA ARG A 792 30.98 -59.54 0.41
C ARG A 792 31.29 -60.39 -0.82
N ASN A 793 32.00 -59.85 -1.80
CA ASN A 793 32.46 -60.58 -2.98
C ASN A 793 33.40 -61.72 -2.59
N GLU A 794 34.27 -61.56 -1.59
CA GLU A 794 35.11 -62.63 -1.06
C GLU A 794 34.32 -63.71 -0.31
N ARG A 795 33.25 -63.32 0.41
CA ARG A 795 32.31 -64.27 1.04
C ARG A 795 31.45 -64.99 0.02
N GLU A 796 30.93 -64.27 -0.98
CA GLU A 796 30.17 -64.78 -2.11
C GLU A 796 31.05 -65.69 -2.96
N LYS A 797 32.33 -65.38 -3.19
CA LYS A 797 33.25 -66.26 -3.92
C LYS A 797 33.50 -67.57 -3.17
N ARG A 798 33.69 -67.52 -1.85
CA ARG A 798 33.79 -68.73 -1.02
C ARG A 798 32.46 -69.50 -0.91
N TYR A 799 31.33 -68.80 -0.97
CA TYR A 799 30.01 -69.42 -1.00
C TYR A 799 29.70 -70.02 -2.38
N LEU A 800 30.14 -69.38 -3.47
CA LEU A 800 30.04 -69.84 -4.85
C LEU A 800 30.92 -71.06 -5.08
N GLU A 801 32.15 -71.13 -4.58
CA GLU A 801 32.96 -72.36 -4.66
C GLU A 801 32.32 -73.52 -3.90
N LYS A 802 31.58 -73.25 -2.82
CA LYS A 802 30.81 -74.25 -2.07
C LYS A 802 29.53 -74.65 -2.80
N LEU A 803 28.84 -73.67 -3.39
CA LEU A 803 27.61 -73.83 -4.13
C LEU A 803 27.86 -74.46 -5.51
N GLU A 804 28.97 -74.22 -6.18
CA GLU A 804 29.33 -74.79 -7.49
C GLU A 804 29.59 -76.30 -7.37
N ASN A 805 30.17 -76.73 -6.24
CA ASN A 805 30.25 -78.15 -5.90
C ASN A 805 28.86 -78.77 -5.63
N ASP A 806 27.94 -78.06 -4.95
CA ASP A 806 26.58 -78.56 -4.68
C ASP A 806 25.61 -78.44 -5.90
N VAL A 807 25.83 -77.45 -6.77
CA VAL A 807 25.01 -77.12 -7.95
C VAL A 807 25.42 -77.95 -9.15
N SER A 808 26.69 -78.32 -9.32
CA SER A 808 27.06 -79.31 -10.35
C SER A 808 26.36 -80.66 -10.15
N GLU A 809 26.06 -81.03 -8.90
CA GLU A 809 25.36 -82.27 -8.56
C GLU A 809 23.83 -82.15 -8.76
N ARG A 810 23.22 -80.98 -8.49
CA ARG A 810 21.77 -80.71 -8.64
C ARG A 810 21.34 -80.18 -10.03
N THR A 811 22.24 -79.63 -10.84
CA THR A 811 21.89 -78.94 -12.11
C THR A 811 21.78 -79.88 -13.31
N GLN A 812 22.42 -81.05 -13.28
CA GLN A 812 22.11 -82.11 -14.25
C GLN A 812 20.69 -82.69 -14.06
N GLU A 813 20.10 -82.56 -12.86
CA GLU A 813 18.76 -83.09 -12.54
C GLU A 813 17.64 -82.07 -12.84
N LEU A 814 17.86 -80.76 -12.64
CA LEU A 814 16.84 -79.71 -12.80
C LEU A 814 16.71 -79.13 -14.23
N GLN A 815 17.76 -79.13 -15.05
CA GLN A 815 17.68 -78.62 -16.44
C GLN A 815 16.85 -79.51 -17.37
N ARG A 816 16.72 -80.80 -17.04
CA ARG A 816 15.86 -81.74 -17.78
C ARG A 816 14.36 -81.53 -17.48
N LEU A 817 14.00 -81.07 -16.28
CA LEU A 817 12.60 -80.96 -15.81
C LEU A 817 11.91 -79.61 -16.16
N ASN A 818 12.67 -78.52 -16.35
CA ASN A 818 12.06 -77.19 -16.55
C ASN A 818 11.78 -76.85 -18.03
N THR A 819 12.53 -77.43 -18.97
CA THR A 819 12.29 -77.26 -20.42
C THR A 819 11.05 -78.01 -20.90
N GLU A 820 10.63 -79.07 -20.20
CA GLU A 820 9.38 -79.81 -20.48
C GLU A 820 8.12 -79.09 -19.95
N LEU A 821 8.23 -78.25 -18.90
CA LEU A 821 7.08 -77.60 -18.25
C LEU A 821 6.60 -76.30 -18.92
N LEU A 822 7.48 -75.54 -19.60
CA LEU A 822 7.09 -74.27 -20.24
C LEU A 822 6.39 -74.48 -21.61
N ASN A 823 6.78 -75.52 -22.36
CA ASN A 823 6.21 -75.83 -23.68
C ASN A 823 4.80 -76.45 -23.60
N ALA A 824 4.36 -76.96 -22.44
CA ALA A 824 3.03 -77.56 -22.24
C ALA A 824 1.93 -76.55 -21.82
N SER A 825 2.28 -75.27 -21.57
CA SER A 825 1.37 -74.27 -20.96
C SER A 825 0.74 -73.29 -21.96
N VAL A 826 1.30 -73.13 -23.16
CA VAL A 826 0.93 -72.08 -24.15
C VAL A 826 0.50 -72.61 -25.52
N THR A 827 0.42 -73.93 -25.67
CA THR A 827 -0.05 -74.63 -26.87
C THR A 827 -1.31 -75.44 -26.54
N ASP A 828 -2.22 -75.58 -27.50
CA ASP A 828 -3.38 -76.45 -27.40
C ASP A 828 -2.94 -77.91 -27.61
N GLN A 829 -3.30 -78.79 -26.68
CA GLN A 829 -2.83 -80.18 -26.70
C GLN A 829 -3.39 -81.00 -27.86
N LEU A 830 -4.54 -80.62 -28.40
CA LEU A 830 -5.19 -81.36 -29.49
C LEU A 830 -4.65 -80.93 -30.86
N THR A 831 -4.62 -79.63 -31.13
CA THR A 831 -4.32 -79.11 -32.49
C THR A 831 -2.86 -78.72 -32.72
N GLY A 832 -2.08 -78.60 -31.64
CA GLY A 832 -0.74 -78.02 -31.65
C GLY A 832 -0.69 -76.52 -31.98
N LEU A 833 -1.86 -75.88 -32.15
CA LEU A 833 -1.98 -74.44 -32.36
C LEU A 833 -1.81 -73.68 -31.04
N HIS A 834 -1.66 -72.36 -31.11
CA HIS A 834 -1.61 -71.53 -29.92
C HIS A 834 -2.97 -71.55 -29.19
N ASN A 835 -2.94 -71.57 -27.85
CA ASN A 835 -4.14 -71.46 -27.04
C ASN A 835 -4.46 -69.98 -26.71
N ARG A 836 -5.67 -69.71 -26.19
CA ARG A 836 -6.11 -68.35 -25.83
C ARG A 836 -5.14 -67.61 -24.88
N ARG A 837 -4.40 -68.32 -24.03
CA ARG A 837 -3.43 -67.73 -23.10
C ARG A 837 -2.21 -67.16 -23.82
N TYR A 838 -1.77 -67.79 -24.91
CA TYR A 838 -0.70 -67.24 -25.76
C TYR A 838 -1.15 -65.90 -26.36
N LEU A 839 -2.37 -65.84 -26.90
CA LEU A 839 -2.87 -64.61 -27.51
C LEU A 839 -2.98 -63.46 -26.50
N ASN A 840 -3.52 -63.69 -25.31
CA ASN A 840 -3.61 -62.64 -24.28
C ASN A 840 -2.25 -62.08 -23.87
N ASN A 841 -1.17 -62.86 -23.98
CA ASN A 841 0.18 -62.39 -23.66
C ASN A 841 0.82 -61.58 -24.79
N VAL A 842 0.48 -61.86 -26.06
CA VAL A 842 1.14 -61.26 -27.23
C VAL A 842 0.32 -60.12 -27.84
N LEU A 843 -1.01 -60.27 -27.87
CA LEU A 843 -1.91 -59.38 -28.59
C LEU A 843 -1.93 -57.93 -28.10
N PRO A 844 -1.80 -57.60 -26.80
CA PRO A 844 -1.69 -56.20 -26.37
C PRO A 844 -0.49 -55.48 -27.01
N GLY A 845 0.62 -56.19 -27.21
CA GLY A 845 1.80 -55.66 -27.90
C GLY A 845 1.55 -55.46 -29.40
N VAL A 846 0.98 -56.47 -30.07
CA VAL A 846 0.68 -56.43 -31.51
C VAL A 846 -0.36 -55.34 -31.84
N ALA A 847 -1.43 -55.23 -31.06
CA ALA A 847 -2.46 -54.21 -31.23
C ALA A 847 -1.90 -52.79 -31.01
N LYS A 848 -1.06 -52.59 -29.99
CA LYS A 848 -0.39 -51.31 -29.77
C LYS A 848 0.50 -50.93 -30.94
N GLU A 849 1.27 -51.87 -31.48
CA GLU A 849 2.12 -51.64 -32.64
C GLU A 849 1.30 -51.29 -33.90
N ALA A 850 0.19 -51.99 -34.14
CA ALA A 850 -0.71 -51.72 -35.26
C ALA A 850 -1.36 -50.33 -35.16
N LEU A 851 -1.88 -49.96 -33.99
CA LEU A 851 -2.46 -48.62 -33.75
C LEU A 851 -1.42 -47.51 -33.97
N GLN A 852 -0.20 -47.68 -33.45
CA GLN A 852 0.88 -46.70 -33.65
C GLN A 852 1.22 -46.50 -35.13
N LYS A 853 1.36 -47.60 -35.89
CA LYS A 853 1.65 -47.54 -37.32
C LYS A 853 0.49 -46.94 -38.11
N PHE A 854 -0.75 -47.24 -37.74
CA PHE A 854 -1.94 -46.69 -38.39
C PHE A 854 -2.08 -45.18 -38.17
N THR A 855 -2.01 -44.72 -36.92
CA THR A 855 -2.11 -43.29 -36.57
C THR A 855 -0.99 -42.48 -37.21
N ALA A 856 0.23 -43.05 -37.31
CA ALA A 856 1.34 -42.39 -38.00
C ALA A 856 1.09 -42.17 -39.51
N VAL A 857 0.36 -43.07 -40.17
CA VAL A 857 -0.02 -42.88 -41.59
C VAL A 857 -1.11 -41.82 -41.72
N ILE A 858 -2.14 -41.85 -40.87
CA ILE A 858 -3.26 -40.88 -40.92
C ILE A 858 -2.80 -39.45 -40.59
N ALA A 859 -1.89 -39.27 -39.62
CA ALA A 859 -1.38 -37.94 -39.25
C ALA A 859 -0.60 -37.24 -40.37
N GLY A 860 -0.14 -37.97 -41.40
CA GLY A 860 0.61 -37.43 -42.54
C GLY A 860 -0.23 -37.05 -43.77
N MET A 861 -1.56 -37.19 -43.72
CA MET A 861 -2.47 -36.93 -44.85
C MET A 861 -3.14 -35.55 -44.75
N ASP A 862 -3.37 -34.90 -45.89
CA ASP A 862 -4.02 -33.59 -46.01
C ASP A 862 -5.55 -33.68 -45.92
N GLU A 863 -6.22 -32.62 -45.40
CA GLU A 863 -7.66 -32.62 -45.06
C GLU A 863 -8.61 -33.00 -46.21
N GLN A 864 -8.23 -32.76 -47.48
CA GLN A 864 -9.02 -33.20 -48.63
C GLN A 864 -8.89 -34.70 -48.92
N SER A 865 -7.78 -35.34 -48.55
CA SER A 865 -7.51 -36.76 -48.74
C SER A 865 -8.06 -37.64 -47.61
N LEU A 866 -8.38 -37.04 -46.46
CA LEU A 866 -8.98 -37.69 -45.28
C LEU A 866 -10.44 -38.16 -45.49
N GLY A 867 -11.10 -37.72 -46.56
CA GLY A 867 -12.47 -38.13 -46.91
C GLY A 867 -12.58 -39.24 -47.96
N ASP A 868 -11.46 -39.68 -48.55
CA ASP A 868 -11.49 -40.66 -49.65
C ASP A 868 -11.52 -42.09 -49.10
N SER A 869 -12.51 -42.90 -49.52
CA SER A 869 -12.86 -44.20 -48.90
C SER A 869 -11.85 -45.34 -49.18
N GLN A 870 -10.66 -45.02 -49.72
CA GLN A 870 -9.65 -46.00 -50.16
C GLN A 870 -8.27 -45.79 -49.51
N VAL A 871 -8.20 -45.20 -48.31
CA VAL A 871 -6.91 -45.03 -47.59
C VAL A 871 -6.29 -46.39 -47.25
N VAL A 872 -5.03 -46.57 -47.66
CA VAL A 872 -4.24 -47.78 -47.45
C VAL A 872 -3.35 -47.59 -46.22
N ALA A 873 -3.71 -48.21 -45.10
CA ALA A 873 -2.97 -48.08 -43.85
C ALA A 873 -2.93 -49.41 -43.08
N PRO A 874 -1.81 -49.74 -42.42
CA PRO A 874 -1.62 -51.03 -41.78
C PRO A 874 -2.58 -51.20 -40.61
N ARG A 875 -3.48 -52.18 -40.73
CA ARG A 875 -4.42 -52.64 -39.71
C ARG A 875 -4.11 -54.09 -39.35
N ILE A 876 -4.72 -54.58 -38.27
CA ILE A 876 -4.85 -56.00 -38.00
C ILE A 876 -6.31 -56.41 -38.21
N PHE A 877 -6.52 -57.61 -38.74
CA PHE A 877 -7.85 -58.19 -38.81
C PHE A 877 -8.04 -59.20 -37.69
N PHE A 878 -9.27 -59.29 -37.21
CA PHE A 878 -9.75 -60.37 -36.36
C PHE A 878 -10.73 -61.17 -37.19
N LEU A 879 -10.38 -62.40 -37.53
CA LEU A 879 -11.23 -63.31 -38.28
C LEU A 879 -11.58 -64.49 -37.37
N MET A 880 -12.82 -64.52 -36.92
CA MET A 880 -13.39 -65.60 -36.13
C MET A 880 -14.21 -66.48 -37.04
N PHE A 881 -14.06 -67.79 -36.88
CA PHE A 881 -14.98 -68.68 -37.56
C PHE A 881 -15.31 -69.92 -36.76
N ASP A 882 -16.48 -70.44 -37.08
CA ASP A 882 -17.11 -71.59 -36.48
C ASP A 882 -17.59 -72.54 -37.57
N MET A 883 -17.50 -73.83 -37.28
CA MET A 883 -17.81 -74.88 -38.25
C MET A 883 -19.31 -75.18 -38.27
N ASP A 884 -19.93 -74.92 -39.42
CA ASP A 884 -21.34 -75.16 -39.63
C ASP A 884 -21.64 -76.66 -39.60
N GLY A 885 -22.44 -77.07 -38.62
CA GLY A 885 -22.87 -78.46 -38.48
C GLY A 885 -21.90 -79.35 -37.70
N PHE A 886 -20.89 -78.79 -37.03
CA PHE A 886 -19.97 -79.56 -36.19
C PHE A 886 -20.65 -80.23 -34.99
N LYS A 887 -21.57 -79.52 -34.31
CA LYS A 887 -22.30 -80.10 -33.18
C LYS A 887 -23.06 -81.38 -33.55
N PRO A 888 -23.84 -81.46 -34.66
CA PRO A 888 -24.37 -82.71 -35.17
C PRO A 888 -23.33 -83.82 -35.41
N VAL A 889 -22.09 -83.49 -35.84
CA VAL A 889 -21.02 -84.49 -36.01
C VAL A 889 -20.61 -85.06 -34.65
N ASN A 890 -20.38 -84.21 -33.66
CA ASN A 890 -20.08 -84.64 -32.30
C ASN A 890 -21.21 -85.44 -31.66
N ASP A 891 -22.45 -84.96 -31.79
CA ASP A 891 -23.64 -85.60 -31.22
C ASP A 891 -23.92 -86.96 -31.88
N THR A 892 -23.56 -87.15 -33.15
CA THR A 892 -23.81 -88.39 -33.92
C THR A 892 -22.67 -89.40 -33.80
N TYR A 893 -21.41 -88.97 -33.88
CA TYR A 893 -20.24 -89.85 -34.01
C TYR A 893 -19.30 -89.82 -32.80
N GLY A 894 -19.56 -88.97 -31.80
CA GLY A 894 -18.76 -88.84 -30.59
C GLY A 894 -17.64 -87.80 -30.71
N HIS A 895 -17.17 -87.35 -29.54
CA HIS A 895 -16.16 -86.29 -29.44
C HIS A 895 -14.83 -86.65 -30.12
N ASP A 896 -14.38 -87.90 -30.06
CA ASP A 896 -13.13 -88.35 -30.72
C ASP A 896 -13.17 -88.16 -32.25
N VAL A 897 -14.36 -88.25 -32.86
CA VAL A 897 -14.54 -88.04 -34.30
C VAL A 897 -14.57 -86.54 -34.63
N GLY A 898 -15.18 -85.71 -33.78
CA GLY A 898 -15.10 -84.27 -33.95
C GLY A 898 -13.71 -83.70 -33.68
N ASP A 899 -12.95 -84.27 -32.76
CA ASP A 899 -11.56 -83.88 -32.50
C ASP A 899 -10.69 -84.07 -33.75
N LYS A 900 -10.88 -85.15 -34.52
CA LYS A 900 -10.22 -85.34 -35.83
C LYS A 900 -10.62 -84.30 -36.87
N VAL A 901 -11.87 -83.83 -36.86
CA VAL A 901 -12.29 -82.71 -37.72
C VAL A 901 -11.51 -81.46 -37.34
N ILE A 902 -11.42 -81.17 -36.04
CA ILE A 902 -10.72 -79.99 -35.51
C ILE A 902 -9.22 -80.04 -35.81
N GLU A 903 -8.58 -81.22 -35.70
CA GLU A 903 -7.17 -81.44 -36.10
C GLU A 903 -6.96 -81.17 -37.59
N GLN A 904 -7.81 -81.71 -38.46
CA GLN A 904 -7.72 -81.45 -39.90
C GLN A 904 -7.96 -79.97 -40.23
N VAL A 905 -8.91 -79.31 -39.56
CA VAL A 905 -9.14 -77.87 -39.71
C VAL A 905 -7.92 -77.08 -39.27
N ALA A 906 -7.30 -77.43 -38.15
CA ALA A 906 -6.09 -76.79 -37.68
C ALA A 906 -4.94 -76.89 -38.71
N ASP A 907 -4.79 -78.04 -39.36
CA ASP A 907 -3.79 -78.22 -40.40
C ASP A 907 -4.13 -77.44 -41.69
N LEU A 908 -5.40 -77.43 -42.10
CA LEU A 908 -5.86 -76.57 -43.20
C LEU A 908 -5.59 -75.08 -42.91
N LEU A 909 -5.79 -74.63 -41.68
CA LEU A 909 -5.51 -73.24 -41.29
C LEU A 909 -4.01 -72.92 -41.31
N LYS A 910 -3.14 -73.83 -40.86
CA LYS A 910 -1.68 -73.65 -40.95
C LYS A 910 -1.22 -73.47 -42.41
N ASP A 911 -1.88 -74.14 -43.35
CA ASP A 911 -1.56 -74.05 -44.78
C ASP A 911 -2.17 -72.80 -45.46
N VAL A 912 -3.35 -72.35 -45.02
CA VAL A 912 -4.08 -71.21 -45.62
C VAL A 912 -3.60 -69.86 -45.10
N CYS A 913 -3.14 -69.81 -43.84
CA CYS A 913 -2.63 -68.62 -43.16
C CYS A 913 -1.16 -68.36 -43.48
N ARG A 914 -0.73 -67.10 -43.36
CA ARG A 914 0.69 -66.73 -43.52
C ARG A 914 1.46 -67.17 -42.27
N VAL A 915 2.78 -67.40 -42.40
CA VAL A 915 3.67 -67.81 -41.28
C VAL A 915 3.62 -66.83 -40.09
N ASN A 916 3.32 -65.56 -40.33
CA ASN A 916 3.21 -64.53 -39.30
C ASN A 916 1.77 -64.30 -38.80
N ASP A 917 0.77 -64.96 -39.38
CA ASP A 917 -0.60 -64.88 -38.89
C ASP A 917 -0.74 -65.77 -37.64
N ILE A 918 -1.34 -65.23 -36.59
CA ILE A 918 -1.52 -65.95 -35.33
C ILE A 918 -2.82 -66.75 -35.43
N VAL A 919 -2.68 -68.08 -35.50
CA VAL A 919 -3.82 -69.01 -35.52
C VAL A 919 -4.02 -69.59 -34.13
N VAL A 920 -5.20 -69.34 -33.56
CA VAL A 920 -5.56 -69.71 -32.20
C VAL A 920 -6.82 -70.57 -32.24
N ARG A 921 -6.79 -71.71 -31.54
CA ARG A 921 -8.03 -72.41 -31.20
C ARG A 921 -8.69 -71.65 -30.05
N TRP A 922 -9.78 -70.96 -30.36
CA TRP A 922 -10.45 -70.03 -29.45
C TRP A 922 -11.40 -70.74 -28.49
N GLY A 923 -12.10 -71.74 -29.00
CA GLY A 923 -13.09 -72.55 -28.30
C GLY A 923 -13.16 -73.96 -28.88
N GLY A 924 -14.20 -74.73 -28.53
CA GLY A 924 -14.35 -76.14 -28.92
C GLY A 924 -14.09 -76.38 -30.41
N ASP A 925 -14.88 -75.72 -31.26
CA ASP A 925 -14.83 -75.72 -32.72
C ASP A 925 -14.64 -74.33 -33.33
N GLU A 926 -14.32 -73.35 -32.49
CA GLU A 926 -14.10 -71.96 -32.86
C GLU A 926 -12.60 -71.67 -33.02
N PHE A 927 -12.25 -71.02 -34.13
CA PHE A 927 -10.89 -70.59 -34.42
C PHE A 927 -10.85 -69.07 -34.62
N LEU A 928 -9.76 -68.47 -34.12
CA LEU A 928 -9.46 -67.06 -34.32
C LEU A 928 -8.14 -66.93 -35.05
N ILE A 929 -8.17 -66.15 -36.13
CA ILE A 929 -6.98 -65.77 -36.90
C ILE A 929 -6.79 -64.26 -36.74
N VAL A 930 -5.59 -63.89 -36.28
CA VAL A 930 -5.19 -62.48 -36.19
C VAL A 930 -3.96 -62.27 -37.06
N GLY A 931 -4.06 -61.35 -38.01
CA GLY A 931 -2.97 -61.03 -38.94
C GLY A 931 -3.03 -59.59 -39.41
N HIS A 932 -1.99 -59.16 -40.12
CA HIS A 932 -1.87 -57.78 -40.62
C HIS A 932 -2.42 -57.65 -42.05
N VAL A 933 -3.18 -56.58 -42.30
CA VAL A 933 -3.73 -56.20 -43.61
C VAL A 933 -3.60 -54.70 -43.83
N ASN A 934 -3.42 -54.25 -45.07
CA ASN A 934 -3.37 -52.82 -45.37
C ASN A 934 -4.71 -52.29 -45.94
N GLN A 935 -5.58 -53.18 -46.41
CA GLN A 935 -6.91 -52.86 -46.92
C GLN A 935 -7.93 -53.90 -46.47
N ALA A 936 -9.17 -53.46 -46.24
CA ALA A 936 -10.26 -54.34 -45.82
C ALA A 936 -10.54 -55.50 -46.80
N LYS A 937 -10.28 -55.29 -48.10
CA LYS A 937 -10.44 -56.31 -49.14
C LYS A 937 -9.49 -57.51 -48.96
N GLU A 938 -8.34 -57.34 -48.32
CA GLU A 938 -7.44 -58.47 -48.05
C GLU A 938 -8.04 -59.43 -47.01
N ALA A 939 -8.74 -58.89 -46.00
CA ALA A 939 -9.43 -59.70 -45.00
C ALA A 939 -10.62 -60.47 -45.61
N THR A 940 -11.38 -59.87 -46.53
CA THR A 940 -12.45 -60.59 -47.26
C THR A 940 -11.91 -61.71 -48.15
N GLN A 941 -10.75 -61.50 -48.79
CA GLN A 941 -10.09 -62.53 -49.59
C GLN A 941 -9.60 -63.71 -48.73
N LEU A 942 -9.06 -63.44 -47.54
CA LEU A 942 -8.66 -64.49 -46.61
C LEU A 942 -9.89 -65.24 -46.06
N ALA A 943 -10.94 -64.53 -45.68
CA ALA A 943 -12.20 -65.14 -45.23
C ALA A 943 -12.79 -66.04 -46.33
N GLU A 944 -12.86 -65.58 -47.58
CA GLU A 944 -13.32 -66.41 -48.69
C GLU A 944 -12.43 -67.63 -48.92
N ARG A 945 -11.11 -67.47 -48.79
CA ARG A 945 -10.17 -68.59 -48.96
C ARG A 945 -10.34 -69.64 -47.86
N VAL A 946 -10.43 -69.22 -46.59
CA VAL A 946 -10.67 -70.13 -45.45
C VAL A 946 -12.02 -70.85 -45.64
N ARG A 947 -13.08 -70.11 -45.97
CA ARG A 947 -14.42 -70.68 -46.21
C ARG A 947 -14.40 -71.69 -47.35
N SER A 948 -13.81 -71.33 -48.48
CA SER A 948 -13.77 -72.18 -49.67
C SER A 948 -12.93 -73.43 -49.44
N VAL A 949 -11.79 -73.33 -48.73
CA VAL A 949 -10.94 -74.49 -48.43
C VAL A 949 -11.67 -75.46 -47.51
N ILE A 950 -12.32 -74.96 -46.45
CA ILE A 950 -13.09 -75.83 -45.53
C ILE A 950 -14.28 -76.46 -46.26
N ALA A 951 -15.06 -75.68 -47.01
CA ALA A 951 -16.23 -76.18 -47.72
C ALA A 951 -15.92 -77.18 -48.86
N SER A 952 -14.71 -77.14 -49.41
CA SER A 952 -14.25 -78.09 -50.44
C SER A 952 -13.45 -79.27 -49.88
N HIS A 953 -13.09 -79.24 -48.60
CA HIS A 953 -12.35 -80.32 -47.97
C HIS A 953 -13.27 -81.49 -47.61
N GLU A 954 -12.82 -82.69 -47.93
CA GLU A 954 -13.46 -83.95 -47.51
C GLU A 954 -12.84 -84.39 -46.19
N PHE A 955 -13.62 -84.33 -45.10
CA PHE A 955 -13.13 -84.77 -43.78
C PHE A 955 -13.18 -86.30 -43.69
N ASP A 956 -12.02 -86.95 -43.79
CA ASP A 956 -11.87 -88.39 -43.55
C ASP A 956 -11.68 -88.65 -42.05
N LEU A 957 -12.72 -89.16 -41.41
CA LEU A 957 -12.75 -89.39 -39.97
C LEU A 957 -12.66 -90.88 -39.59
N GLY A 958 -12.44 -91.76 -40.58
CA GLY A 958 -12.46 -93.22 -40.39
C GLY A 958 -13.86 -93.85 -40.33
N ILE A 959 -14.85 -93.17 -40.93
CA ILE A 959 -16.24 -93.64 -41.09
C ILE A 959 -16.56 -93.86 -42.58
N SER A 960 -17.61 -94.63 -42.89
CA SER A 960 -17.87 -95.15 -44.24
C SER A 960 -18.22 -94.12 -45.32
N GLN A 961 -18.51 -92.86 -44.97
CA GLN A 961 -18.67 -91.75 -45.92
C GLN A 961 -18.01 -90.47 -45.37
N PRO A 962 -17.19 -89.76 -46.17
CA PRO A 962 -16.56 -88.51 -45.76
C PRO A 962 -17.62 -87.43 -45.47
N ILE A 963 -17.37 -86.60 -44.45
CA ILE A 963 -18.27 -85.51 -44.07
C ILE A 963 -17.79 -84.24 -44.77
N HIS A 964 -18.73 -83.51 -45.38
CA HIS A 964 -18.49 -82.15 -45.83
C HIS A 964 -19.06 -81.18 -44.80
N LEU A 965 -18.19 -80.34 -44.24
CA LEU A 965 -18.57 -79.24 -43.37
C LEU A 965 -18.30 -77.92 -44.09
N SER A 966 -19.06 -76.90 -43.75
CA SER A 966 -18.75 -75.53 -44.12
C SER A 966 -18.35 -74.73 -42.90
N SER A 967 -17.85 -73.51 -43.10
CA SER A 967 -17.60 -72.57 -42.02
C SER A 967 -18.42 -71.31 -42.22
N SER A 968 -18.97 -70.80 -41.13
CA SER A 968 -19.43 -69.41 -41.05
C SER A 968 -18.26 -68.59 -40.51
N ILE A 969 -17.96 -67.45 -41.15
CA ILE A 969 -16.81 -66.61 -40.78
C ILE A 969 -17.26 -65.17 -40.52
N GLY A 970 -16.91 -64.64 -39.36
CA GLY A 970 -17.02 -63.23 -39.03
C GLY A 970 -15.66 -62.55 -39.02
N PHE A 971 -15.57 -61.33 -39.55
CA PHE A 971 -14.34 -60.56 -39.38
C PHE A 971 -14.58 -59.06 -39.15
N SER A 972 -13.61 -58.42 -38.51
CA SER A 972 -13.52 -56.97 -38.36
C SER A 972 -12.07 -56.50 -38.29
N LEU A 973 -11.83 -55.18 -38.35
CA LEU A 973 -10.51 -54.57 -38.47
C LEU A 973 -10.21 -53.62 -37.31
N TYR A 974 -8.96 -53.65 -36.85
CA TYR A 974 -8.43 -52.75 -35.83
C TYR A 974 -7.18 -52.02 -36.35
N PRO A 975 -7.04 -50.69 -36.19
CA PRO A 975 -8.06 -49.74 -35.69
C PRO A 975 -9.34 -49.74 -36.54
N PHE A 976 -10.51 -49.49 -35.92
CA PHE A 976 -11.80 -49.60 -36.61
C PHE A 976 -12.14 -48.36 -37.46
N SER A 977 -11.87 -47.15 -36.96
CA SER A 977 -12.18 -45.87 -37.62
C SER A 977 -10.91 -45.09 -37.98
N GLN A 978 -10.89 -44.39 -39.12
CA GLN A 978 -9.77 -43.52 -39.51
C GLN A 978 -9.69 -42.24 -38.67
N PHE A 979 -10.82 -41.58 -38.41
CA PHE A 979 -10.84 -40.29 -37.70
C PHE A 979 -10.69 -40.43 -36.18
N SER A 980 -11.06 -41.58 -35.62
CA SER A 980 -10.93 -41.87 -34.18
C SER A 980 -10.43 -43.30 -33.96
N PRO A 981 -9.16 -43.60 -34.30
CA PRO A 981 -8.62 -44.96 -34.31
C PRO A 981 -8.55 -45.60 -32.92
N GLU A 982 -8.49 -44.80 -31.85
CA GLU A 982 -8.43 -45.29 -30.47
C GLU A 982 -9.81 -45.55 -29.84
N ALA A 983 -10.91 -45.16 -30.50
CA ALA A 983 -12.24 -45.18 -29.90
C ALA A 983 -12.76 -46.60 -29.58
N LEU A 984 -12.34 -47.60 -30.35
CA LEU A 984 -12.58 -49.01 -30.06
C LEU A 984 -11.25 -49.68 -29.77
N THR A 985 -11.14 -50.42 -28.66
CA THR A 985 -9.97 -51.25 -28.34
C THR A 985 -10.02 -52.55 -29.16
N TRP A 986 -8.89 -53.27 -29.22
CA TRP A 986 -8.86 -54.56 -29.91
C TRP A 986 -9.83 -55.57 -29.28
N ASP A 987 -10.05 -55.51 -27.96
CA ASP A 987 -11.05 -56.32 -27.25
C ASP A 987 -12.46 -56.05 -27.80
N HIS A 988 -12.82 -54.79 -28.05
CA HIS A 988 -14.10 -54.42 -28.65
C HIS A 988 -14.21 -54.88 -30.12
N VAL A 989 -13.13 -54.80 -30.90
CA VAL A 989 -13.14 -55.22 -32.33
C VAL A 989 -13.26 -56.74 -32.48
N HIS A 990 -12.64 -57.54 -31.61
CA HIS A 990 -12.85 -58.98 -31.60
C HIS A 990 -14.34 -59.34 -31.36
N ILE A 991 -15.04 -58.60 -30.49
CA ILE A 991 -16.49 -58.77 -30.29
C ILE A 991 -17.28 -58.40 -31.56
N LEU A 992 -16.83 -57.41 -32.33
CA LEU A 992 -17.45 -57.11 -33.63
C LEU A 992 -17.23 -58.25 -34.64
N ALA A 993 -16.07 -58.90 -34.65
CA ALA A 993 -15.84 -60.09 -35.48
C ALA A 993 -16.76 -61.26 -35.08
N ASP A 994 -16.99 -61.47 -33.78
CA ASP A 994 -17.93 -62.47 -33.27
C ASP A 994 -19.40 -62.16 -33.65
N ASN A 995 -19.81 -60.90 -33.55
CA ASN A 995 -21.13 -60.47 -34.03
C ASN A 995 -21.28 -60.68 -35.55
N ALA A 996 -20.21 -60.43 -36.32
CA ALA A 996 -20.20 -60.71 -37.76
C ALA A 996 -20.29 -62.22 -38.07
N LEU A 997 -19.77 -63.06 -37.18
CA LEU A 997 -19.89 -64.52 -37.26
C LEU A 997 -21.33 -64.96 -37.02
N TYR A 998 -22.00 -64.37 -36.02
CA TYR A 998 -23.42 -64.59 -35.76
C TYR A 998 -24.29 -64.23 -36.98
N GLU A 999 -24.02 -63.09 -37.62
CA GLU A 999 -24.70 -62.69 -38.87
C GLU A 999 -24.45 -63.67 -40.03
N SER A 1000 -23.24 -64.22 -40.13
CA SER A 1000 -22.91 -65.24 -41.15
C SER A 1000 -23.69 -66.54 -40.94
N LYS A 1001 -23.87 -66.96 -39.69
CA LYS A 1001 -24.73 -68.11 -39.33
C LYS A 1001 -26.20 -67.83 -39.66
N GLY A 1002 -26.67 -66.59 -39.51
CA GLY A 1002 -28.01 -66.15 -39.87
C GLY A 1002 -28.28 -66.09 -41.38
N ASN A 1003 -27.27 -65.72 -42.19
CA ASN A 1003 -27.35 -65.57 -43.64
C ASN A 1003 -27.20 -66.89 -44.44
N GLY A 1004 -27.64 -68.00 -43.85
CA GLY A 1004 -27.72 -69.31 -44.51
C GLY A 1004 -26.50 -70.21 -44.38
N ARG A 1005 -25.50 -69.82 -43.57
CA ARG A 1005 -24.25 -70.58 -43.33
C ARG A 1005 -23.40 -70.77 -44.60
N ASN A 1006 -22.19 -71.32 -44.46
CA ASN A 1006 -21.19 -71.40 -45.52
C ASN A 1006 -20.93 -70.06 -46.21
N THR A 1007 -20.73 -69.02 -45.40
CA THR A 1007 -20.57 -67.65 -45.87
C THR A 1007 -19.66 -66.89 -44.92
N TRP A 1008 -19.24 -65.70 -45.35
CA TRP A 1008 -18.55 -64.77 -44.47
C TRP A 1008 -19.25 -63.42 -44.48
N THR A 1009 -19.17 -62.76 -43.33
CA THR A 1009 -19.66 -61.40 -43.12
C THR A 1009 -18.59 -60.61 -42.39
N GLY A 1010 -18.31 -59.42 -42.91
CA GLY A 1010 -17.47 -58.43 -42.24
C GLY A 1010 -18.34 -57.31 -41.67
N ILE A 1011 -18.07 -56.90 -40.43
CA ILE A 1011 -18.58 -55.64 -39.89
C ILE A 1011 -17.47 -54.61 -40.04
N LEU A 1012 -17.70 -53.63 -40.92
CA LEU A 1012 -16.79 -52.54 -41.25
C LEU A 1012 -17.49 -51.19 -41.06
N PRO A 1013 -16.76 -50.09 -40.85
CA PRO A 1013 -17.36 -48.75 -40.85
C PRO A 1013 -17.94 -48.44 -42.25
N LYS A 1014 -19.21 -47.99 -42.31
CA LYS A 1014 -19.86 -47.65 -43.60
C LYS A 1014 -19.22 -46.43 -44.27
N ASN A 1015 -18.73 -45.51 -43.46
CA ASN A 1015 -17.98 -44.35 -43.89
C ASN A 1015 -16.82 -44.19 -42.92
N GLU A 1016 -15.61 -43.98 -43.41
CA GLU A 1016 -14.42 -43.92 -42.54
C GLU A 1016 -14.40 -42.67 -41.63
N LEU A 1017 -15.24 -41.68 -41.95
CA LEU A 1017 -15.57 -40.52 -41.13
C LEU A 1017 -16.80 -40.82 -40.23
N LEU A 1018 -16.60 -41.52 -39.12
CA LEU A 1018 -17.65 -41.72 -38.11
C LEU A 1018 -17.54 -40.66 -37.00
N PRO A 1019 -18.61 -39.86 -36.73
CA PRO A 1019 -18.61 -38.93 -35.61
C PRO A 1019 -18.54 -39.68 -34.28
N TYR A 1020 -17.89 -39.09 -33.27
CA TYR A 1020 -17.64 -39.75 -31.98
C TYR A 1020 -18.90 -40.30 -31.29
N SER A 1021 -20.05 -39.66 -31.49
CA SER A 1021 -21.35 -40.13 -30.98
C SER A 1021 -21.78 -41.49 -31.56
N ALA A 1022 -21.39 -41.82 -32.80
CA ALA A 1022 -21.66 -43.11 -33.42
C ALA A 1022 -20.85 -44.25 -32.78
N LEU A 1023 -19.65 -43.95 -32.24
CA LEU A 1023 -18.72 -44.96 -31.71
C LEU A 1023 -19.23 -45.58 -30.39
N ASN A 1024 -19.87 -44.79 -29.53
CA ASN A 1024 -20.52 -45.30 -28.31
C ASN A 1024 -21.73 -46.20 -28.61
N GLN A 1025 -22.36 -46.03 -29.76
CA GLN A 1025 -23.52 -46.84 -30.14
C GLN A 1025 -23.09 -48.18 -30.76
N ILE A 1026 -21.97 -48.21 -31.48
CA ILE A 1026 -21.36 -49.44 -32.03
C ILE A 1026 -20.98 -50.43 -30.92
N THR A 1027 -20.48 -49.96 -29.76
CA THR A 1027 -20.17 -50.85 -28.63
C THR A 1027 -21.40 -51.29 -27.85
N ALA A 1028 -22.47 -50.49 -27.82
CA ALA A 1028 -23.66 -50.75 -27.02
C ALA A 1028 -24.70 -51.64 -27.72
N ASN A 1029 -24.94 -51.44 -29.02
CA ASN A 1029 -25.88 -52.24 -29.80
C ASN A 1029 -25.53 -52.20 -31.30
N VAL A 1030 -24.88 -53.26 -31.79
CA VAL A 1030 -24.41 -53.38 -33.18
C VAL A 1030 -25.56 -53.39 -34.19
N GLU A 1031 -26.68 -54.06 -33.90
CA GLU A 1031 -27.85 -54.06 -34.79
C GLU A 1031 -28.41 -52.64 -34.99
N ALA A 1032 -28.49 -51.85 -33.92
CA ALA A 1032 -28.90 -50.46 -34.00
C ALA A 1032 -27.90 -49.61 -34.82
N ALA A 1033 -26.61 -49.88 -34.69
CA ALA A 1033 -25.57 -49.19 -35.46
C ALA A 1033 -25.63 -49.52 -36.97
N ILE A 1034 -26.02 -50.75 -37.35
CA ILE A 1034 -26.26 -51.15 -38.74
C ILE A 1034 -27.48 -50.40 -39.30
N GLN A 1035 -28.60 -50.38 -38.57
CA GLN A 1035 -29.83 -49.70 -39.00
C GLN A 1035 -29.66 -48.19 -39.19
N GLN A 1036 -28.83 -47.55 -38.35
CA GLN A 1036 -28.52 -46.12 -38.44
C GLN A 1036 -27.43 -45.79 -39.46
N GLY A 1037 -26.84 -46.81 -40.09
CA GLY A 1037 -25.87 -46.64 -41.17
C GLY A 1037 -24.47 -46.24 -40.72
N PHE A 1038 -24.11 -46.48 -39.45
CA PHE A 1038 -22.73 -46.24 -38.97
C PHE A 1038 -21.78 -47.36 -39.36
N VAL A 1039 -22.28 -48.59 -39.38
CA VAL A 1039 -21.52 -49.76 -39.85
C VAL A 1039 -22.20 -50.36 -41.06
N GLU A 1040 -21.40 -50.96 -41.93
CA GLU A 1040 -21.89 -51.74 -43.06
C GLU A 1040 -21.53 -53.21 -42.88
N LEU A 1041 -22.48 -54.06 -43.27
CA LEU A 1041 -22.27 -55.49 -43.39
C LEU A 1041 -21.75 -55.77 -44.80
N VAL A 1042 -20.49 -56.18 -44.89
CA VAL A 1042 -19.91 -56.67 -46.14
C VAL A 1042 -20.02 -58.19 -46.14
N SER A 1043 -21.03 -58.71 -46.84
CA SER A 1043 -21.30 -60.14 -46.93
C SER A 1043 -20.90 -60.71 -48.30
N HIS A 1044 -20.61 -62.01 -48.33
CA HIS A 1044 -20.32 -62.74 -49.55
C HIS A 1044 -21.51 -62.67 -50.54
N LYS A 1045 -21.34 -61.98 -51.68
CA LYS A 1045 -22.33 -61.96 -52.78
C LYS A 1045 -22.25 -63.28 -53.56
N LYS A 1046 -23.28 -64.13 -53.48
CA LYS A 1046 -23.44 -65.31 -54.35
C LYS A 1046 -23.51 -64.85 -55.82
N SER A 1047 -22.49 -65.20 -56.62
CA SER A 1047 -22.54 -65.09 -58.09
C SER A 1047 -23.32 -66.23 -58.71
#